data_AF-A0A6S6Z9X7-F1
#
_entry.id   AF-A0A6S6Z9X7-F1
#
_cell.length_a   1.000
_cell.length_b   1.000
_cell.length_c   1.000
_cell.angle_alpha   90.00
_cell.angle_beta   90.00
_cell.angle_gamma   90.00
#
_symmetry.space_group_name_H-M   'P 1'
#
loop_
_entity.id
_entity.type
_entity.pdbx_description
1 polymer ?
#
loop_
_entity_poly.entity_id
_entity_poly.type
_entity_poly.pdbx_seq_one_letter_code
_entity_poly.pdbx_strand_id
1 'polypeptide(L)'
;MIVVDTQIHGYLRGHQLLSSSVDLPKGDQSLIDRLSDVAGPLRPNERFKPYLSGYPLPSGDRYILARTWQDLTVARAGCVRTLSLVIPTSDWATAISLTPFLDLLDPFSFPQAREAASCRLSFSEKVRPIAAVPEFRGGELLEALFLEESKPVVVFGAPEPDLVATRLITAVWAAFRREFAFSTFARSPRSIEGRQFDLVFAPKDARSKFADWSGRRIDGTADNVARHRWTSDIVERVFVAPLPRLLSDSEAKSAESRDAKNPSLLRISLLWHELIGKVRTTPAAVLGLIDIANSRGVSNSDTLEVLDDAIAIALRTAIAGISPDQAWEFVTAIARKIRGLDLHDGQLALHDAAERLSISSPQGAIAFLSQPVAEEIRSNLIPAIASGMARATDEAISSALLLASPDVLGRILAVSDDVARRTAEDPRLLDRAQAIVPDLQPHLLSEVRERLLPLLIKERQLPLAASLIRTLDTDDLMAEVRHLDVATGLAIPGLVDLIVSRAHELNGIGLLRGLLLGLSPHDGRDRTLFATLTASPADVSWLLGESRVPDGLVRVWLVSVLTSASPEEFAAIFADVDLRGRVIAALPANAIGVRRRMLSHGGLSLDAYLNLLLDLLPVLDPSEVRDLSGDALWRCLPTHFGRDETQTISRLLGAMGDGLDAGWAIRRGLENGVPATVASRNLVALNLAPAVPRGRIVAAVDDLAHALYGRYVIDVDNFAIDAAANLLADANDYAWPAALAASGRLLPLLMRSQQAPVSALVAVAFPPVYRECAKANGIPDLLIFVPFMGWDRCRSARHELVSAFLESPVWAPGDLALTSCRCGDVQKIFKRVSKSLRGDAYLSRVLSDLDHLQAECRDAVETAISDIRSA
;
A
#
# COMPACT_ATOMS: atom_id res chain seq x y z
N MET A 1 -24.13 -19.91 -69.43
CA MET A 1 -24.29 -19.88 -70.91
C MET A 1 -23.74 -18.56 -71.40
N ILE A 2 -22.87 -18.56 -72.40
CA ILE A 2 -22.25 -17.34 -72.95
C ILE A 2 -22.71 -17.18 -74.39
N VAL A 3 -23.14 -15.97 -74.76
CA VAL A 3 -23.51 -15.63 -76.15
C VAL A 3 -22.29 -15.02 -76.82
N VAL A 4 -21.88 -15.61 -77.95
CA VAL A 4 -20.74 -15.14 -78.74
C VAL A 4 -21.22 -14.76 -80.13
N ASP A 5 -20.91 -13.55 -80.53
CA ASP A 5 -21.19 -13.06 -81.87
C ASP A 5 -19.99 -13.33 -82.78
N THR A 6 -20.20 -13.41 -84.09
CA THR A 6 -19.12 -13.67 -85.05
C THR A 6 -19.08 -12.64 -86.16
N GLN A 7 -17.88 -12.35 -86.64
CA GLN A 7 -17.61 -11.52 -87.81
C GLN A 7 -16.67 -12.23 -88.75
N ILE A 8 -16.92 -12.10 -90.05
CA ILE A 8 -16.08 -12.66 -91.11
C ILE A 8 -15.55 -11.52 -91.95
N HIS A 9 -14.22 -11.42 -92.04
CA HIS A 9 -13.51 -10.44 -92.85
C HIS A 9 -12.75 -11.13 -93.97
N GLY A 10 -12.65 -10.45 -95.12
CA GLY A 10 -11.91 -10.93 -96.27
C GLY A 10 -11.91 -9.93 -97.41
N TYR A 11 -11.61 -10.39 -98.62
CA TYR A 11 -11.35 -9.52 -99.77
C TYR A 11 -12.51 -9.56 -100.78
N LEU A 12 -13.14 -8.40 -101.03
CA LEU A 12 -14.13 -8.21 -102.11
C LEU A 12 -13.83 -6.96 -102.96
N ARG A 13 -13.74 -5.77 -102.32
CA ARG A 13 -13.32 -4.50 -102.93
C ARG A 13 -12.14 -3.88 -102.17
N GLY A 14 -11.22 -4.74 -101.78
CA GLY A 14 -10.29 -4.49 -100.66
C GLY A 14 -10.64 -5.41 -99.49
N HIS A 15 -9.80 -5.38 -98.46
CA HIS A 15 -10.09 -6.05 -97.20
C HIS A 15 -11.23 -5.30 -96.49
N GLN A 16 -12.30 -6.02 -96.17
CA GLN A 16 -13.50 -5.45 -95.54
C GLN A 16 -14.26 -6.52 -94.75
N LEU A 17 -15.19 -6.07 -93.90
CA LEU A 17 -16.20 -6.92 -93.28
C LEU A 17 -17.12 -7.53 -94.35
N LEU A 18 -17.25 -8.86 -94.36
CA LEU A 18 -18.11 -9.61 -95.28
C LEU A 18 -19.47 -9.92 -94.66
N SER A 19 -19.49 -10.30 -93.38
CA SER A 19 -20.71 -10.61 -92.63
C SER A 19 -20.47 -10.49 -91.13
N SER A 20 -21.49 -10.06 -90.39
CA SER A 20 -21.47 -9.86 -88.95
C SER A 20 -22.80 -10.31 -88.36
N SER A 21 -22.78 -10.91 -87.17
CA SER A 21 -23.98 -11.18 -86.37
C SER A 21 -24.30 -10.09 -85.35
N VAL A 22 -23.48 -9.03 -85.27
CA VAL A 22 -23.60 -7.94 -84.29
C VAL A 22 -23.22 -6.59 -84.88
N ASP A 23 -23.90 -5.52 -84.46
CA ASP A 23 -23.53 -4.15 -84.78
C ASP A 23 -22.68 -3.57 -83.64
N LEU A 24 -21.46 -3.09 -83.96
CA LEU A 24 -20.51 -2.55 -82.99
C LEU A 24 -20.36 -1.02 -83.13
N PRO A 25 -19.97 -0.31 -82.05
CA PRO A 25 -19.59 1.09 -82.13
C PRO A 25 -18.49 1.31 -83.17
N LYS A 26 -18.48 2.50 -83.80
CA LYS A 26 -17.55 2.82 -84.89
C LYS A 26 -16.08 2.60 -84.52
N GLY A 27 -15.66 2.95 -83.29
CA GLY A 27 -14.28 2.77 -82.83
C GLY A 27 -13.88 1.30 -82.75
N ASP A 28 -14.73 0.47 -82.15
CA ASP A 28 -14.57 -0.97 -82.01
C ASP A 28 -14.51 -1.67 -83.37
N GLN A 29 -15.48 -1.38 -84.26
CA GLN A 29 -15.50 -1.98 -85.60
C GLN A 29 -14.26 -1.61 -86.42
N SER A 30 -13.82 -0.34 -86.36
CA SER A 30 -12.63 0.14 -87.07
C SER A 30 -11.35 -0.59 -86.60
N LEU A 31 -11.28 -0.98 -85.32
CA LEU A 31 -10.17 -1.78 -84.81
C LEU A 31 -10.18 -3.20 -85.40
N ILE A 32 -11.34 -3.86 -85.41
CA ILE A 32 -11.47 -5.23 -85.95
C ILE A 32 -11.17 -5.23 -87.45
N ASP A 33 -11.69 -4.27 -88.21
CA ASP A 33 -11.47 -4.17 -89.65
C ASP A 33 -9.97 -4.07 -89.97
N ARG A 34 -9.21 -3.31 -89.18
CA ARG A 34 -7.75 -3.19 -89.34
C ARG A 34 -6.99 -4.44 -88.88
N LEU A 35 -7.37 -5.04 -87.76
CA LEU A 35 -6.63 -6.16 -87.15
C LEU A 35 -7.01 -7.53 -87.71
N SER A 36 -8.08 -7.62 -88.49
CA SER A 36 -8.49 -8.84 -89.19
C SER A 36 -7.82 -9.00 -90.57
N ASP A 37 -7.01 -8.04 -91.01
CA ASP A 37 -6.12 -8.19 -92.16
C ASP A 37 -4.81 -8.91 -91.77
N VAL A 38 -3.98 -9.22 -92.76
CA VAL A 38 -2.72 -9.94 -92.57
C VAL A 38 -1.79 -9.21 -91.58
N ALA A 39 -1.24 -9.95 -90.61
CA ALA A 39 -0.33 -9.44 -89.59
C ALA A 39 1.09 -9.13 -90.13
N GLY A 40 1.19 -8.16 -91.03
CA GLY A 40 2.43 -7.68 -91.63
C GLY A 40 2.61 -8.09 -93.10
N PRO A 41 3.56 -7.47 -93.81
CA PRO A 41 3.73 -7.70 -95.25
C PRO A 41 4.27 -9.10 -95.56
N LEU A 42 3.64 -9.77 -96.52
CA LEU A 42 4.11 -11.05 -97.09
C LEU A 42 4.87 -10.82 -98.39
N ARG A 43 5.92 -11.61 -98.60
CA ARG A 43 6.59 -11.72 -99.91
C ARG A 43 5.70 -12.51 -100.89
N PRO A 44 5.87 -12.34 -102.21
CA PRO A 44 5.21 -13.21 -103.19
C PRO A 44 5.46 -14.69 -102.87
N ASN A 45 4.42 -15.52 -102.95
CA ASN A 45 4.42 -16.95 -102.65
C ASN A 45 4.77 -17.35 -101.20
N GLU A 46 4.92 -16.39 -100.29
CA GLU A 46 5.13 -16.69 -98.88
C GLU A 46 3.85 -17.26 -98.26
N ARG A 47 4.00 -18.39 -97.56
CA ARG A 47 2.88 -19.08 -96.88
C ARG A 47 3.04 -19.01 -95.38
N PHE A 48 1.93 -18.89 -94.67
CA PHE A 48 1.89 -18.98 -93.22
C PHE A 48 0.79 -19.96 -92.78
N LYS A 49 0.99 -20.61 -91.63
CA LYS A 49 -0.05 -21.44 -91.01
C LYS A 49 -1.13 -20.54 -90.41
N PRO A 50 -2.40 -20.95 -90.37
CA PRO A 50 -3.44 -20.18 -89.70
C PRO A 50 -3.01 -19.79 -88.28
N TYR A 51 -3.36 -18.59 -87.87
CA TYR A 51 -2.91 -18.04 -86.59
C TYR A 51 -4.06 -17.41 -85.83
N LEU A 52 -3.91 -17.37 -84.52
CA LEU A 52 -4.82 -16.77 -83.58
C LEU A 52 -4.39 -15.34 -83.26
N SER A 53 -5.37 -14.48 -83.06
CA SER A 53 -5.18 -13.14 -82.48
C SER A 53 -6.22 -12.94 -81.40
N GLY A 54 -5.83 -12.37 -80.26
CA GLY A 54 -6.75 -11.98 -79.21
C GLY A 54 -6.48 -10.56 -78.75
N TYR A 55 -7.53 -9.74 -78.55
CA TYR A 55 -7.36 -8.37 -78.09
C TYR A 55 -8.67 -7.77 -77.55
N PRO A 56 -8.60 -6.87 -76.55
CA PRO A 56 -9.77 -6.09 -76.11
C PRO A 56 -10.13 -5.01 -77.13
N LEU A 57 -11.42 -4.67 -77.22
CA LEU A 57 -11.88 -3.51 -77.96
C LEU A 57 -11.75 -2.21 -77.14
N PRO A 58 -11.65 -1.03 -77.79
CA PRO A 58 -11.50 0.25 -77.10
C PRO A 58 -12.62 0.57 -76.11
N SER A 59 -13.85 0.08 -76.36
CA SER A 59 -14.97 0.18 -75.40
C SER A 59 -14.72 -0.53 -74.07
N GLY A 60 -13.88 -1.56 -74.04
CA GLY A 60 -13.67 -2.45 -72.89
C GLY A 60 -14.77 -3.51 -72.70
N ASP A 61 -15.90 -3.39 -73.39
CA ASP A 61 -17.08 -4.26 -73.21
C ASP A 61 -16.94 -5.61 -73.91
N ARG A 62 -16.13 -5.67 -74.96
CA ARG A 62 -15.93 -6.86 -75.79
C ARG A 62 -14.46 -7.21 -75.93
N TYR A 63 -14.18 -8.51 -75.98
CA TYR A 63 -12.90 -9.10 -76.30
C TYR A 63 -13.01 -9.87 -77.62
N ILE A 64 -12.02 -9.69 -78.49
CA ILE A 64 -11.95 -10.40 -79.76
C ILE A 64 -11.01 -11.58 -79.64
N LEU A 65 -11.47 -12.76 -80.03
CA LEU A 65 -10.62 -13.91 -80.32
C LEU A 65 -10.85 -14.30 -81.78
N ALA A 66 -9.82 -14.21 -82.61
CA ALA A 66 -9.93 -14.39 -84.04
C ALA A 66 -8.92 -15.42 -84.57
N ARG A 67 -9.29 -16.08 -85.67
CA ARG A 67 -8.38 -16.91 -86.45
C ARG A 67 -8.31 -16.41 -87.87
N THR A 68 -7.09 -16.29 -88.38
CA THR A 68 -6.82 -15.80 -89.73
C THR A 68 -6.18 -16.90 -90.56
N TRP A 69 -6.77 -17.18 -91.72
CA TRP A 69 -6.25 -18.09 -92.73
C TRP A 69 -5.77 -17.31 -93.94
N GLN A 70 -4.73 -17.81 -94.60
CA GLN A 70 -4.35 -17.31 -95.91
C GLN A 70 -5.39 -17.74 -96.95
N ASP A 71 -5.92 -16.80 -97.74
CA ASP A 71 -6.88 -17.10 -98.79
C ASP A 71 -6.13 -17.40 -100.10
N LEU A 72 -5.91 -18.69 -100.36
CA LEU A 72 -5.20 -19.18 -101.55
C LEU A 72 -6.09 -19.22 -102.82
N THR A 73 -7.38 -18.89 -102.70
CA THR A 73 -8.30 -18.86 -103.84
C THR A 73 -8.15 -17.60 -104.70
N VAL A 74 -7.46 -16.58 -104.17
CA VAL A 74 -7.20 -15.29 -104.83
C VAL A 74 -5.71 -15.18 -105.18
N ALA A 75 -5.39 -14.79 -106.42
CA ALA A 75 -4.01 -14.75 -106.93
C ALA A 75 -3.09 -13.70 -106.25
N ARG A 76 -3.65 -12.77 -105.46
CA ARG A 76 -2.90 -11.68 -104.82
C ARG A 76 -2.29 -12.15 -103.49
N ALA A 77 -0.97 -12.04 -103.37
CA ALA A 77 -0.27 -12.30 -102.12
C ALA A 77 -0.78 -11.38 -100.98
N GLY A 78 -0.95 -11.95 -99.78
CA GLY A 78 -1.45 -11.21 -98.62
C GLY A 78 -2.97 -11.25 -98.42
N CYS A 79 -3.75 -11.86 -99.32
CA CYS A 79 -5.17 -12.05 -99.08
C CYS A 79 -5.41 -13.04 -97.95
N VAL A 80 -6.30 -12.67 -97.04
CA VAL A 80 -6.65 -13.46 -95.86
C VAL A 80 -8.14 -13.51 -95.67
N ARG A 81 -8.57 -14.52 -94.92
CA ARG A 81 -9.90 -14.59 -94.34
C ARG A 81 -9.78 -14.72 -92.85
N THR A 82 -10.56 -13.94 -92.11
CA THR A 82 -10.51 -13.94 -90.65
C THR A 82 -11.91 -14.17 -90.10
N LEU A 83 -12.03 -15.13 -89.19
CA LEU A 83 -13.20 -15.34 -88.36
C LEU A 83 -12.90 -14.74 -86.99
N SER A 84 -13.67 -13.76 -86.58
CA SER A 84 -13.54 -13.09 -85.28
C SER A 84 -14.72 -13.45 -84.40
N LEU A 85 -14.46 -13.99 -83.22
CA LEU A 85 -15.43 -14.12 -82.14
C LEU A 85 -15.46 -12.82 -81.36
N VAL A 86 -16.65 -12.23 -81.20
CA VAL A 86 -16.91 -11.03 -80.42
C VAL A 86 -17.55 -11.46 -79.09
N ILE A 87 -16.74 -11.51 -78.03
CA ILE A 87 -17.10 -12.11 -76.75
C ILE A 87 -17.30 -10.99 -75.71
N PRO A 88 -18.35 -11.02 -74.85
CA PRO A 88 -18.41 -10.11 -73.71
C PRO A 88 -17.17 -10.23 -72.81
N THR A 89 -16.55 -9.11 -72.44
CA THR A 89 -15.29 -9.10 -71.68
C THR A 89 -15.41 -9.80 -70.32
N SER A 90 -16.56 -9.67 -69.64
CA SER A 90 -16.84 -10.35 -68.36
C SER A 90 -16.82 -11.88 -68.50
N ASP A 91 -17.41 -12.36 -69.59
CA ASP A 91 -17.59 -13.78 -69.90
C ASP A 91 -16.26 -14.40 -70.33
N TRP A 92 -15.48 -13.68 -71.15
CA TRP A 92 -14.12 -14.05 -71.51
C TRP A 92 -13.19 -14.18 -70.28
N ALA A 93 -13.24 -13.19 -69.39
CA ALA A 93 -12.39 -13.12 -68.22
C ALA A 93 -12.62 -14.28 -67.24
N THR A 94 -13.87 -14.66 -67.04
CA THR A 94 -14.29 -15.65 -66.03
C THR A 94 -14.49 -17.05 -66.61
N ALA A 95 -14.26 -17.23 -67.92
CA ALA A 95 -14.37 -18.53 -68.56
C ALA A 95 -13.43 -19.57 -67.93
N ILE A 96 -14.03 -20.65 -67.41
CA ILE A 96 -13.31 -21.75 -66.77
C ILE A 96 -12.51 -22.57 -67.81
N SER A 97 -12.99 -22.63 -69.05
CA SER A 97 -12.33 -23.31 -70.16
C SER A 97 -12.40 -22.45 -71.42
N LEU A 98 -11.32 -22.41 -72.20
CA LEU A 98 -11.28 -21.69 -73.47
C LEU A 98 -11.58 -22.58 -74.69
N THR A 99 -11.66 -23.89 -74.48
CA THR A 99 -11.93 -24.88 -75.53
C THR A 99 -13.18 -24.55 -76.35
N PRO A 100 -14.34 -24.17 -75.76
CA PRO A 100 -15.53 -23.86 -76.56
C PRO A 100 -15.35 -22.67 -77.51
N PHE A 101 -14.52 -21.69 -77.17
CA PHE A 101 -14.19 -20.58 -78.08
C PHE A 101 -13.23 -21.03 -79.18
N LEU A 102 -12.24 -21.84 -78.84
CA LEU A 102 -11.26 -22.34 -79.80
C LEU A 102 -11.89 -23.30 -80.81
N ASP A 103 -12.84 -24.14 -80.38
CA ASP A 103 -13.59 -25.05 -81.25
C ASP A 103 -14.41 -24.27 -82.30
N LEU A 104 -14.98 -23.11 -81.95
CA LEU A 104 -15.66 -22.23 -82.92
C LEU A 104 -14.70 -21.61 -83.95
N LEU A 105 -13.42 -21.44 -83.58
CA LEU A 105 -12.38 -20.91 -84.47
C LEU A 105 -11.69 -21.99 -85.29
N ASP A 106 -12.07 -23.26 -85.15
CA ASP A 106 -11.56 -24.37 -85.95
C ASP A 106 -12.69 -25.02 -86.78
N PRO A 107 -13.33 -24.26 -87.70
CA PRO A 107 -14.41 -24.79 -88.50
C PRO A 107 -13.91 -25.89 -89.44
N PHE A 108 -14.74 -26.92 -89.64
CA PHE A 108 -14.46 -28.03 -90.57
C PHE A 108 -14.25 -27.58 -92.03
N SER A 109 -14.70 -26.38 -92.39
CA SER A 109 -14.55 -25.80 -93.72
C SER A 109 -14.09 -24.34 -93.66
N PHE A 110 -13.42 -23.87 -94.72
CA PHE A 110 -13.00 -22.48 -94.85
C PHE A 110 -14.19 -21.52 -94.72
N PRO A 111 -14.14 -20.47 -93.86
CA PRO A 111 -15.31 -19.63 -93.57
C PRO A 111 -15.92 -18.99 -94.82
N GLN A 112 -17.24 -19.09 -95.01
CA GLN A 112 -17.93 -18.41 -96.13
C GLN A 112 -18.51 -17.06 -95.69
N ALA A 113 -18.60 -16.13 -96.64
CA ALA A 113 -19.08 -14.76 -96.41
C ALA A 113 -20.51 -14.61 -95.87
N ARG A 114 -21.28 -15.70 -95.71
CA ARG A 114 -22.70 -15.70 -95.27
C ARG A 114 -22.93 -16.40 -93.92
N GLU A 115 -21.87 -16.83 -93.26
CA GLU A 115 -21.93 -17.76 -92.13
C GLU A 115 -21.79 -17.09 -90.75
N ALA A 116 -21.74 -15.75 -90.68
CA ALA A 116 -21.71 -15.08 -89.38
C ALA A 116 -23.03 -15.30 -88.63
N ALA A 117 -22.93 -15.87 -87.43
CA ALA A 117 -24.05 -16.18 -86.56
C ALA A 117 -23.71 -15.92 -85.10
N SER A 118 -24.74 -15.62 -84.30
CA SER A 118 -24.63 -15.60 -82.84
C SER A 118 -24.75 -17.02 -82.32
N CYS A 119 -23.73 -17.50 -81.62
CA CYS A 119 -23.63 -18.85 -81.08
C CYS A 119 -23.84 -18.83 -79.57
N ARG A 120 -24.63 -19.78 -79.06
CA ARG A 120 -24.78 -20.00 -77.61
C ARG A 120 -23.82 -21.11 -77.18
N LEU A 121 -22.83 -20.75 -76.37
CA LEU A 121 -21.85 -21.69 -75.83
C LEU A 121 -22.29 -22.22 -74.47
N SER A 122 -22.25 -23.55 -74.34
CA SER A 122 -22.45 -24.27 -73.09
C SER A 122 -21.10 -24.75 -72.57
N PHE A 123 -20.82 -24.47 -71.29
CA PHE A 123 -19.58 -24.86 -70.63
C PHE A 123 -19.87 -26.06 -69.74
N SER A 124 -19.03 -27.09 -69.84
CA SER A 124 -19.03 -28.24 -68.93
C SER A 124 -18.33 -27.86 -67.63
N GLU A 125 -18.82 -28.37 -66.49
CA GLU A 125 -18.12 -28.25 -65.20
C GLU A 125 -16.77 -28.97 -65.20
N LYS A 126 -16.61 -30.02 -66.00
CA LYS A 126 -15.33 -30.72 -66.19
C LYS A 126 -14.46 -30.00 -67.21
N VAL A 127 -13.34 -29.43 -66.75
CA VAL A 127 -12.30 -28.82 -67.58
C VAL A 127 -11.51 -29.91 -68.30
N ARG A 128 -11.34 -29.78 -69.62
CA ARG A 128 -10.53 -30.71 -70.42
C ARG A 128 -9.03 -30.39 -70.25
N PRO A 129 -8.16 -31.40 -70.08
CA PRO A 129 -6.72 -31.19 -70.10
C PRO A 129 -6.23 -30.59 -71.43
N ILE A 130 -5.24 -29.71 -71.35
CA ILE A 130 -4.56 -29.12 -72.52
C ILE A 130 -3.21 -29.84 -72.70
N ALA A 131 -2.86 -30.19 -73.95
CA ALA A 131 -1.60 -30.86 -74.27
C ALA A 131 -0.38 -30.04 -73.80
N ALA A 132 0.66 -30.70 -73.29
CA ALA A 132 1.91 -30.05 -72.89
C ALA A 132 2.73 -29.60 -74.10
N VAL A 133 3.62 -28.62 -73.91
CA VAL A 133 4.56 -28.15 -74.95
C VAL A 133 6.01 -28.40 -74.50
N PRO A 134 6.47 -29.66 -74.46
CA PRO A 134 7.75 -30.01 -73.83
C PRO A 134 8.97 -29.41 -74.54
N GLU A 135 8.84 -29.12 -75.84
CA GLU A 135 9.89 -28.50 -76.66
C GLU A 135 10.00 -26.99 -76.44
N PHE A 136 9.01 -26.35 -75.81
CA PHE A 136 9.02 -24.91 -75.57
C PHE A 136 9.68 -24.56 -74.23
N ARG A 137 10.81 -23.84 -74.31
CA ARG A 137 11.51 -23.29 -73.13
C ARG A 137 10.92 -21.94 -72.73
N GLY A 138 9.74 -21.98 -72.11
CA GLY A 138 8.95 -20.78 -71.79
C GLY A 138 9.44 -19.92 -70.61
N GLY A 139 10.60 -20.20 -70.02
CA GLY A 139 11.09 -19.51 -68.82
C GLY A 139 11.27 -18.01 -69.03
N GLU A 140 12.03 -17.61 -70.04
CA GLU A 140 12.27 -16.19 -70.35
C GLU A 140 10.96 -15.45 -70.71
N LEU A 141 10.00 -16.15 -71.35
CA LEU A 141 8.70 -15.58 -71.68
C LEU A 141 7.90 -15.26 -70.41
N LEU A 142 7.83 -16.21 -69.47
CA LEU A 142 7.12 -16.00 -68.21
C LEU A 142 7.80 -14.93 -67.36
N GLU A 143 9.12 -14.92 -67.31
CA GLU A 143 9.87 -13.87 -66.61
C GLU A 143 9.57 -12.49 -67.19
N ALA A 144 9.66 -12.32 -68.51
CA ALA A 144 9.41 -11.06 -69.20
C ALA A 144 7.96 -10.56 -69.04
N LEU A 145 6.98 -11.46 -69.00
CA LEU A 145 5.57 -11.09 -68.87
C LEU A 145 5.14 -10.82 -67.43
N PHE A 146 5.73 -11.54 -66.46
CA PHE A 146 5.13 -11.67 -65.13
C PHE A 146 6.07 -11.37 -63.96
N LEU A 147 7.39 -11.55 -64.11
CA LEU A 147 8.36 -11.40 -63.01
C LEU A 147 9.28 -10.17 -63.18
N GLU A 148 9.44 -9.69 -64.40
CA GLU A 148 10.18 -8.48 -64.78
C GLU A 148 9.22 -7.34 -65.17
N GLU A 149 9.74 -6.12 -65.34
CA GLU A 149 8.98 -4.97 -65.84
C GLU A 149 8.23 -5.31 -67.14
N SER A 150 6.90 -5.24 -67.10
CA SER A 150 6.03 -5.66 -68.19
C SER A 150 6.31 -4.83 -69.45
N LYS A 151 6.92 -5.48 -70.44
CA LYS A 151 7.17 -4.94 -71.77
C LYS A 151 6.54 -5.87 -72.78
N PRO A 152 6.02 -5.35 -73.90
CA PRO A 152 5.47 -6.21 -74.93
C PRO A 152 6.57 -7.15 -75.44
N VAL A 153 6.21 -8.42 -75.67
CA VAL A 153 7.15 -9.51 -75.93
C VAL A 153 6.96 -10.06 -77.34
N VAL A 154 8.06 -10.25 -78.06
CA VAL A 154 8.08 -11.03 -79.31
C VAL A 154 8.88 -12.31 -79.12
N VAL A 155 8.28 -13.44 -79.47
CA VAL A 155 8.93 -14.76 -79.42
C VAL A 155 9.20 -15.24 -80.84
N PHE A 156 10.48 -15.40 -81.17
CA PHE A 156 10.91 -15.83 -82.50
C PHE A 156 11.05 -17.35 -82.58
N GLY A 157 10.38 -17.96 -83.56
CA GLY A 157 10.55 -19.38 -83.88
C GLY A 157 10.06 -20.36 -82.82
N ALA A 158 9.05 -19.99 -82.01
CA ALA A 158 8.46 -20.89 -81.04
C ALA A 158 7.84 -22.14 -81.71
N PRO A 159 8.02 -23.35 -81.15
CA PRO A 159 7.23 -24.50 -81.54
C PRO A 159 5.76 -24.29 -81.12
N GLU A 160 4.83 -24.63 -82.01
CA GLU A 160 3.38 -24.58 -81.77
C GLU A 160 2.86 -23.29 -81.07
N PRO A 161 3.02 -22.10 -81.69
CA PRO A 161 2.68 -20.83 -81.05
C PRO A 161 1.20 -20.72 -80.64
N ASP A 162 0.29 -21.37 -81.36
CA ASP A 162 -1.14 -21.48 -81.00
C ASP A 162 -1.35 -22.17 -79.65
N LEU A 163 -0.65 -23.29 -79.42
CA LEU A 163 -0.76 -24.06 -78.18
C LEU A 163 -0.10 -23.31 -77.02
N VAL A 164 1.07 -22.71 -77.23
CA VAL A 164 1.75 -21.88 -76.22
C VAL A 164 0.86 -20.73 -75.76
N ALA A 165 0.27 -19.98 -76.71
CA ALA A 165 -0.63 -18.88 -76.38
C ALA A 165 -1.89 -19.36 -75.66
N THR A 166 -2.48 -20.48 -76.10
CA THR A 166 -3.66 -21.09 -75.47
C THR A 166 -3.39 -21.48 -74.02
N ARG A 167 -2.24 -22.10 -73.75
CA ARG A 167 -1.85 -22.46 -72.38
C ARG A 167 -1.62 -21.25 -71.50
N LEU A 168 -0.90 -20.25 -72.02
CA LEU A 168 -0.62 -19.01 -71.32
C LEU A 168 -1.92 -18.27 -70.94
N ILE A 169 -2.84 -18.09 -71.88
CA ILE A 169 -4.07 -17.33 -71.65
C ILE A 169 -5.09 -18.08 -70.80
N THR A 170 -5.01 -19.42 -70.77
CA THR A 170 -5.73 -20.25 -69.80
C THR A 170 -5.17 -20.08 -68.39
N ALA A 171 -3.84 -19.96 -68.26
CA ALA A 171 -3.15 -19.94 -66.98
C ALA A 171 -3.25 -18.61 -66.20
N VAL A 172 -3.55 -17.51 -66.88
CA VAL A 172 -3.68 -16.17 -66.27
C VAL A 172 -5.06 -15.96 -65.63
N TRP A 173 -5.10 -15.12 -64.60
CA TRP A 173 -6.32 -14.76 -63.88
C TRP A 173 -7.20 -13.78 -64.66
N ALA A 174 -8.45 -13.65 -64.24
CA ALA A 174 -9.50 -12.94 -64.97
C ALA A 174 -9.11 -11.51 -65.36
N ALA A 175 -8.55 -10.74 -64.42
CA ALA A 175 -8.19 -9.33 -64.67
C ALA A 175 -7.10 -9.19 -65.74
N PHE A 176 -6.05 -10.01 -65.70
CA PHE A 176 -5.00 -10.00 -66.74
C PHE A 176 -5.56 -10.43 -68.10
N ARG A 177 -6.43 -11.45 -68.11
CA ARG A 177 -7.03 -12.00 -69.33
C ARG A 177 -7.90 -10.98 -70.10
N ARG A 178 -8.57 -10.06 -69.39
CA ARG A 178 -9.39 -8.98 -69.99
C ARG A 178 -8.58 -8.07 -70.90
N GLU A 179 -7.35 -7.78 -70.50
CA GLU A 179 -6.53 -6.77 -71.17
C GLU A 179 -5.47 -7.36 -72.09
N PHE A 180 -5.21 -8.66 -72.02
CA PHE A 180 -4.10 -9.30 -72.72
C PHE A 180 -4.33 -9.31 -74.23
N ALA A 181 -3.42 -8.69 -74.99
CA ALA A 181 -3.44 -8.67 -76.44
C ALA A 181 -2.32 -9.54 -77.02
N PHE A 182 -2.66 -10.49 -77.89
CA PHE A 182 -1.69 -11.42 -78.47
C PHE A 182 -1.92 -11.76 -79.95
N SER A 183 -0.87 -12.24 -80.61
CA SER A 183 -0.91 -12.75 -81.98
C SER A 183 0.05 -13.94 -82.11
N THR A 184 -0.42 -15.11 -82.53
CA THR A 184 0.42 -16.32 -82.69
C THR A 184 1.20 -16.36 -83.99
N PHE A 185 1.04 -15.33 -84.82
CA PHE A 185 1.88 -15.00 -85.95
C PHE A 185 1.85 -13.49 -86.21
N ALA A 186 3.00 -12.89 -86.49
CA ALA A 186 3.13 -11.59 -87.13
C ALA A 186 4.52 -11.44 -87.77
N ARG A 187 4.59 -10.63 -88.84
CA ARG A 187 5.86 -10.26 -89.51
C ARG A 187 6.30 -8.83 -89.18
N SER A 188 5.50 -8.09 -88.44
CA SER A 188 5.81 -6.75 -87.93
C SER A 188 5.10 -6.51 -86.58
N PRO A 189 5.55 -5.53 -85.77
CA PRO A 189 4.87 -5.16 -84.54
C PRO A 189 3.38 -4.84 -84.75
N ARG A 190 2.53 -5.21 -83.79
CA ARG A 190 1.08 -4.96 -83.80
C ARG A 190 0.67 -4.06 -82.64
N SER A 191 -0.30 -3.18 -82.88
CA SER A 191 -0.77 -2.22 -81.87
C SER A 191 -2.26 -1.89 -81.94
N ILE A 192 -2.79 -1.47 -80.79
CA ILE A 192 -4.15 -0.98 -80.55
C ILE A 192 -3.98 0.44 -80.02
N GLU A 193 -4.42 1.46 -80.78
CA GLU A 193 -4.36 2.87 -80.35
C GLU A 193 -2.99 3.32 -79.79
N GLY A 194 -1.90 2.84 -80.42
CA GLY A 194 -0.52 3.14 -79.99
C GLY A 194 0.05 2.17 -78.93
N ARG A 195 -0.79 1.43 -78.21
CA ARG A 195 -0.37 0.35 -77.30
C ARG A 195 0.02 -0.89 -78.10
N GLN A 196 1.25 -1.38 -77.93
CA GLN A 196 1.70 -2.62 -78.57
C GLN A 196 0.99 -3.85 -77.99
N PHE A 197 0.88 -4.91 -78.78
CA PHE A 197 0.41 -6.20 -78.29
C PHE A 197 1.34 -6.73 -77.21
N ASP A 198 0.78 -7.34 -76.16
CA ASP A 198 1.52 -7.87 -75.03
C ASP A 198 2.41 -9.06 -75.44
N LEU A 199 1.92 -9.90 -76.36
CA LEU A 199 2.66 -11.06 -76.87
C LEU A 199 2.47 -11.28 -78.37
N VAL A 200 3.57 -11.35 -79.12
CA VAL A 200 3.56 -11.64 -80.55
C VAL A 200 4.51 -12.80 -80.84
N PHE A 201 4.08 -13.79 -81.61
CA PHE A 201 4.96 -14.81 -82.14
C PHE A 201 5.33 -14.46 -83.58
N ALA A 202 6.61 -14.60 -83.93
CA ALA A 202 7.12 -14.24 -85.24
C ALA A 202 8.10 -15.30 -85.77
N PRO A 203 8.18 -15.51 -87.10
CA PRO A 203 9.20 -16.38 -87.66
C PRO A 203 10.59 -15.73 -87.57
N LYS A 204 11.66 -16.53 -87.49
CA LYS A 204 13.03 -16.02 -87.27
C LYS A 204 13.50 -15.03 -88.36
N ASP A 205 12.99 -15.16 -89.58
CA ASP A 205 13.29 -14.27 -90.71
C ASP A 205 12.63 -12.87 -90.61
N ALA A 206 11.61 -12.70 -89.76
CA ALA A 206 10.97 -11.42 -89.50
C ALA A 206 11.73 -10.53 -88.49
N ARG A 207 12.82 -11.04 -87.88
CA ARG A 207 13.53 -10.37 -86.78
C ARG A 207 14.00 -8.94 -87.12
N SER A 208 14.38 -8.68 -88.37
CA SER A 208 14.79 -7.34 -88.83
C SER A 208 13.67 -6.30 -88.75
N LYS A 209 12.40 -6.70 -88.84
CA LYS A 209 11.23 -5.81 -88.69
C LYS A 209 10.97 -5.40 -87.24
N PHE A 210 11.63 -6.03 -86.28
CA PHE A 210 11.59 -5.72 -84.85
C PHE A 210 12.93 -5.15 -84.34
N ALA A 211 13.82 -4.68 -85.24
CA ALA A 211 15.12 -4.15 -84.85
C ALA A 211 15.00 -2.90 -83.96
N ASP A 212 14.17 -1.94 -84.37
CA ASP A 212 13.92 -0.67 -83.69
C ASP A 212 12.73 -0.73 -82.69
N TRP A 213 12.21 -1.93 -82.43
CA TRP A 213 11.08 -2.13 -81.53
C TRP A 213 11.56 -2.21 -80.07
N SER A 214 10.91 -1.47 -79.18
CA SER A 214 11.31 -1.27 -77.78
C SER A 214 10.96 -2.42 -76.82
N GLY A 215 10.26 -3.45 -77.31
CA GLY A 215 9.85 -4.60 -76.52
C GLY A 215 10.93 -5.67 -76.33
N ARG A 216 10.60 -6.71 -75.55
CA ARG A 216 11.49 -7.84 -75.26
C ARG A 216 11.49 -8.84 -76.42
N ARG A 217 12.69 -9.25 -76.87
CA ARG A 217 12.88 -10.18 -78.00
C ARG A 217 13.44 -11.49 -77.48
N ILE A 218 12.66 -12.56 -77.58
CA ILE A 218 12.96 -13.89 -77.04
C ILE A 218 13.15 -14.87 -78.20
N ASP A 219 14.13 -15.78 -78.09
CA ASP A 219 14.24 -16.94 -78.99
C ASP A 219 13.46 -18.12 -78.38
N GLY A 220 12.39 -18.55 -79.03
CA GLY A 220 11.51 -19.62 -78.53
C GLY A 220 12.14 -21.01 -78.50
N THR A 221 13.38 -21.15 -78.98
CA THR A 221 14.14 -22.41 -79.00
C THR A 221 15.39 -22.39 -78.12
N ALA A 222 15.76 -21.23 -77.56
CA ALA A 222 16.95 -21.12 -76.74
C ALA A 222 16.70 -21.61 -75.31
N ASP A 223 17.69 -22.30 -74.74
CA ASP A 223 17.67 -22.70 -73.34
C ASP A 223 18.40 -21.64 -72.51
N ASN A 224 17.64 -20.90 -71.70
CA ASN A 224 18.15 -19.82 -70.87
C ASN A 224 18.08 -20.22 -69.40
N VAL A 225 19.15 -19.90 -68.66
CA VAL A 225 19.18 -20.10 -67.21
C VAL A 225 18.10 -19.22 -66.56
N ALA A 226 17.28 -19.82 -65.70
CA ALA A 226 16.26 -19.12 -64.93
C ALA A 226 16.88 -17.97 -64.12
N ARG A 227 16.33 -16.77 -64.26
CA ARG A 227 16.74 -15.57 -63.51
C ARG A 227 16.02 -15.44 -62.17
N HIS A 228 14.86 -16.08 -62.05
CA HIS A 228 14.07 -16.11 -60.83
C HIS A 228 13.90 -17.53 -60.28
N ARG A 229 13.87 -17.64 -58.93
CA ARG A 229 13.72 -18.92 -58.23
C ARG A 229 12.39 -19.63 -58.46
N TRP A 230 11.35 -18.91 -58.87
CA TRP A 230 10.02 -19.47 -59.16
C TRP A 230 9.85 -19.91 -60.62
N THR A 231 10.79 -19.58 -61.51
CA THR A 231 10.62 -19.77 -62.96
C THR A 231 10.35 -21.23 -63.32
N SER A 232 11.13 -22.18 -62.78
CA SER A 232 10.96 -23.61 -63.06
C SER A 232 9.57 -24.12 -62.66
N ASP A 233 9.10 -23.76 -61.45
CA ASP A 233 7.78 -24.17 -60.96
C ASP A 233 6.65 -23.59 -61.81
N ILE A 234 6.78 -22.33 -62.23
CA ILE A 234 5.75 -21.68 -63.06
C ILE A 234 5.76 -22.25 -64.48
N VAL A 235 6.94 -22.53 -65.06
CA VAL A 235 7.06 -23.20 -66.37
C VAL A 235 6.35 -24.55 -66.33
N GLU A 236 6.58 -25.35 -65.29
CA GLU A 236 5.92 -26.63 -65.10
C GLU A 236 4.38 -26.47 -65.02
N ARG A 237 3.89 -25.53 -64.20
CA ARG A 237 2.45 -25.29 -64.03
C ARG A 237 1.78 -24.74 -65.29
N VAL A 238 2.46 -23.91 -66.10
CA VAL A 238 1.87 -23.26 -67.29
C VAL A 238 2.02 -24.12 -68.54
N PHE A 239 3.20 -24.70 -68.80
CA PHE A 239 3.50 -25.36 -70.08
C PHE A 239 3.49 -26.89 -70.05
N VAL A 240 3.54 -27.51 -68.86
CA VAL A 240 3.59 -28.97 -68.72
C VAL A 240 2.32 -29.54 -68.08
N ALA A 241 1.85 -28.99 -66.96
CA ALA A 241 0.71 -29.52 -66.21
C ALA A 241 -0.57 -29.68 -67.06
N PRO A 242 -1.42 -30.70 -66.82
CA PRO A 242 -2.63 -30.93 -67.63
C PRO A 242 -3.62 -29.76 -67.60
N LEU A 243 -3.65 -29.00 -66.51
CA LEU A 243 -4.46 -27.79 -66.33
C LEU A 243 -3.52 -26.59 -66.11
N PRO A 244 -3.31 -25.75 -67.14
CA PRO A 244 -2.40 -24.61 -67.04
C PRO A 244 -2.85 -23.61 -65.98
N ARG A 245 -1.94 -23.23 -65.08
CA ARG A 245 -2.17 -22.17 -64.08
C ARG A 245 -0.88 -21.44 -63.74
N LEU A 246 -0.92 -20.11 -63.70
CA LEU A 246 0.23 -19.31 -63.26
C LEU A 246 0.28 -19.25 -61.73
N LEU A 247 -0.89 -19.03 -61.14
CA LEU A 247 -1.14 -18.92 -59.70
C LEU A 247 -2.08 -20.04 -59.26
N SER A 248 -2.00 -20.44 -58.00
CA SER A 248 -3.05 -21.21 -57.31
C SER A 248 -4.32 -20.38 -57.13
N ASP A 249 -5.45 -21.02 -56.88
CA ASP A 249 -6.75 -20.34 -56.73
C ASP A 249 -6.72 -19.28 -55.60
N SER A 250 -6.00 -19.54 -54.51
CA SER A 250 -5.80 -18.59 -53.41
C SER A 250 -4.91 -17.40 -53.79
N GLU A 251 -3.85 -17.64 -54.57
CA GLU A 251 -2.96 -16.58 -55.07
C GLU A 251 -3.66 -15.71 -56.12
N ALA A 252 -4.52 -16.32 -56.95
CA ALA A 252 -5.31 -15.63 -57.97
C ALA A 252 -6.31 -14.65 -57.35
N LYS A 253 -7.07 -15.06 -56.34
CA LYS A 253 -7.98 -14.16 -55.58
C LYS A 253 -7.25 -12.92 -55.05
N SER A 254 -6.01 -13.08 -54.59
CA SER A 254 -5.18 -11.98 -54.06
C SER A 254 -4.64 -11.04 -55.13
N ALA A 255 -4.60 -11.46 -56.40
CA ALA A 255 -4.11 -10.70 -57.55
C ALA A 255 -5.23 -9.98 -58.33
N GLU A 256 -6.50 -10.11 -57.91
CA GLU A 256 -7.66 -9.56 -58.61
C GLU A 256 -7.88 -8.05 -58.37
N SER A 257 -7.19 -7.42 -57.40
CA SER A 257 -7.39 -6.01 -57.03
C SER A 257 -6.21 -5.08 -57.41
N ARG A 258 -6.51 -4.12 -58.30
CA ARG A 258 -5.71 -2.97 -58.80
C ARG A 258 -4.34 -3.29 -59.44
N ASP A 259 -4.24 -2.90 -60.72
CA ASP A 259 -3.09 -3.01 -61.62
C ASP A 259 -2.66 -4.46 -61.92
N ALA A 260 -3.52 -5.17 -62.65
CA ALA A 260 -3.37 -6.59 -62.99
C ALA A 260 -2.07 -6.94 -63.73
N LYS A 261 -1.30 -5.96 -64.22
CA LYS A 261 -0.02 -6.21 -64.90
C LYS A 261 1.20 -5.91 -64.04
N ASN A 262 1.04 -5.60 -62.76
CA ASN A 262 2.15 -5.27 -61.89
C ASN A 262 2.96 -6.53 -61.48
N PRO A 263 4.20 -6.70 -61.97
CA PRO A 263 5.04 -7.87 -61.67
C PRO A 263 5.39 -7.98 -60.18
N SER A 264 5.37 -6.87 -59.44
CA SER A 264 5.65 -6.85 -58.01
C SER A 264 4.54 -7.51 -57.21
N LEU A 265 3.27 -7.32 -57.59
CA LEU A 265 2.13 -7.95 -56.93
C LEU A 265 2.20 -9.48 -57.07
N LEU A 266 2.55 -9.95 -58.26
CA LEU A 266 2.70 -11.39 -58.52
C LEU A 266 3.82 -12.01 -57.67
N ARG A 267 5.00 -11.36 -57.65
CA ARG A 267 6.15 -11.83 -56.86
C ARG A 267 5.84 -11.90 -55.37
N ILE A 268 5.08 -10.94 -54.85
CA ILE A 268 4.64 -10.95 -53.44
C ILE A 268 3.64 -12.11 -53.20
N SER A 269 2.74 -12.41 -54.12
CA SER A 269 1.79 -13.53 -53.98
C SER A 269 2.51 -14.89 -53.99
N LEU A 270 3.51 -15.05 -54.87
CA LEU A 270 4.37 -16.25 -54.89
C LEU A 270 5.22 -16.36 -53.61
N LEU A 271 5.76 -15.23 -53.12
CA LEU A 271 6.51 -15.17 -51.87
C LEU A 271 5.63 -15.55 -50.66
N TRP A 272 4.38 -15.08 -50.61
CA TRP A 272 3.42 -15.43 -49.56
C TRP A 272 3.23 -16.95 -49.44
N HIS A 273 2.95 -17.62 -50.56
CA HIS A 273 2.77 -19.07 -50.58
C HIS A 273 4.04 -19.82 -50.17
N GLU A 274 5.21 -19.38 -50.66
CA GLU A 274 6.51 -19.94 -50.27
C GLU A 274 6.77 -19.81 -48.76
N LEU A 275 6.47 -18.66 -48.17
CA LEU A 275 6.66 -18.42 -46.75
C LEU A 275 5.72 -19.30 -45.91
N ILE A 276 4.45 -19.44 -46.30
CA ILE A 276 3.50 -20.35 -45.63
C ILE A 276 4.04 -21.79 -45.59
N GLY A 277 4.54 -22.29 -46.72
CA GLY A 277 5.12 -23.64 -46.78
C GLY A 277 6.34 -23.83 -45.88
N LYS A 278 7.07 -22.75 -45.59
CA LYS A 278 8.29 -22.76 -44.76
C LYS A 278 8.05 -22.54 -43.27
N VAL A 279 6.91 -22.02 -42.84
CA VAL A 279 6.64 -21.70 -41.42
C VAL A 279 6.90 -22.88 -40.48
N ARG A 280 6.59 -24.11 -40.91
CA ARG A 280 6.80 -25.32 -40.12
C ARG A 280 8.27 -25.70 -39.92
N THR A 281 9.14 -25.37 -40.87
CA THR A 281 10.58 -25.69 -40.82
C THR A 281 11.43 -24.49 -40.41
N THR A 282 10.93 -23.28 -40.64
CA THR A 282 11.63 -22.02 -40.42
C THR A 282 10.64 -21.01 -39.84
N PRO A 283 10.45 -21.00 -38.50
CA PRO A 283 9.45 -20.15 -37.85
C PRO A 283 9.54 -18.67 -38.21
N ALA A 284 10.77 -18.16 -38.40
CA ALA A 284 11.02 -16.77 -38.81
C ALA A 284 10.36 -16.36 -40.14
N ALA A 285 9.96 -17.33 -40.99
CA ALA A 285 9.21 -17.06 -42.22
C ALA A 285 7.90 -16.32 -41.97
N VAL A 286 7.29 -16.50 -40.79
CA VAL A 286 6.04 -15.82 -40.42
C VAL A 286 6.20 -14.29 -40.30
N LEU A 287 7.39 -13.80 -39.93
CA LEU A 287 7.63 -12.36 -39.86
C LEU A 287 7.49 -11.72 -41.24
N GLY A 288 7.95 -12.42 -42.29
CA GLY A 288 7.76 -12.00 -43.67
C GLY A 288 6.29 -12.03 -44.10
N LEU A 289 5.49 -13.00 -43.61
CA LEU A 289 4.05 -13.02 -43.86
C LEU A 289 3.35 -11.81 -43.22
N ILE A 290 3.68 -11.50 -41.96
CA ILE A 290 3.11 -10.34 -41.26
C ILE A 290 3.49 -9.04 -41.98
N ASP A 291 4.73 -8.91 -42.45
CA ASP A 291 5.17 -7.73 -43.21
C ASP A 291 4.40 -7.57 -44.53
N ILE A 292 4.17 -8.67 -45.26
CA ILE A 292 3.33 -8.65 -46.46
C ILE A 292 1.90 -8.24 -46.10
N ALA A 293 1.31 -8.81 -45.05
CA ALA A 293 -0.05 -8.50 -44.62
C ALA A 293 -0.23 -7.02 -44.24
N ASN A 294 0.70 -6.48 -43.44
CA ASN A 294 0.71 -5.08 -43.03
C ASN A 294 0.90 -4.12 -44.21
N SER A 295 1.77 -4.46 -45.18
CA SER A 295 2.00 -3.61 -46.37
C SER A 295 0.81 -3.52 -47.32
N ARG A 296 -0.04 -4.56 -47.35
CA ARG A 296 -1.18 -4.67 -48.27
C ARG A 296 -2.50 -4.17 -47.68
N GLY A 297 -2.54 -3.86 -46.39
CA GLY A 297 -3.80 -3.52 -45.71
C GLY A 297 -4.82 -4.65 -45.81
N VAL A 298 -4.36 -5.89 -45.60
CA VAL A 298 -5.17 -7.10 -45.77
C VAL A 298 -6.38 -7.06 -44.84
N SER A 299 -7.57 -6.99 -45.43
CA SER A 299 -8.88 -6.99 -44.75
C SER A 299 -9.74 -8.20 -45.12
N ASN A 300 -9.19 -9.14 -45.91
CA ASN A 300 -9.91 -10.34 -46.31
C ASN A 300 -9.80 -11.42 -45.22
N SER A 301 -10.95 -11.98 -44.81
CA SER A 301 -11.06 -12.96 -43.72
C SER A 301 -10.20 -14.20 -43.97
N ASP A 302 -10.25 -14.75 -45.18
CA ASP A 302 -9.54 -16.00 -45.52
C ASP A 302 -8.02 -15.85 -45.38
N THR A 303 -7.47 -14.68 -45.71
CA THR A 303 -6.03 -14.41 -45.60
C THR A 303 -5.59 -14.14 -44.17
N LEU A 304 -6.48 -13.60 -43.34
CA LEU A 304 -6.22 -13.40 -41.91
C LEU A 304 -6.24 -14.73 -41.16
N GLU A 305 -7.19 -15.62 -41.45
CA GLU A 305 -7.27 -16.97 -40.87
C GLU A 305 -6.01 -17.79 -41.16
N VAL A 306 -5.53 -17.78 -42.40
CA VAL A 306 -4.30 -18.47 -42.79
C VAL A 306 -3.06 -17.87 -42.10
N LEU A 307 -3.03 -16.55 -41.90
CA LEU A 307 -1.94 -15.90 -41.17
C LEU A 307 -2.00 -16.24 -39.67
N ASP A 308 -3.20 -16.30 -39.09
CA ASP A 308 -3.45 -16.64 -37.69
C ASP A 308 -2.90 -18.03 -37.36
N ASP A 309 -3.28 -19.02 -38.18
CA ASP A 309 -2.75 -20.39 -38.12
C ASP A 309 -1.22 -20.43 -38.24
N ALA A 310 -0.66 -19.67 -39.19
CA ALA A 310 0.77 -19.63 -39.42
C ALA A 310 1.53 -19.06 -38.21
N ILE A 311 1.01 -18.00 -37.58
CA ILE A 311 1.58 -17.42 -36.35
C ILE A 311 1.53 -18.44 -35.22
N ALA A 312 0.39 -19.11 -35.02
CA ALA A 312 0.24 -20.11 -33.98
C ALA A 312 1.19 -21.32 -34.17
N ILE A 313 1.42 -21.76 -35.41
CA ILE A 313 2.40 -22.81 -35.72
C ILE A 313 3.83 -22.32 -35.49
N ALA A 314 4.17 -21.13 -35.97
CA ALA A 314 5.52 -20.58 -35.86
C ALA A 314 5.96 -20.43 -34.40
N LEU A 315 5.09 -19.89 -33.54
CA LEU A 315 5.34 -19.74 -32.11
C LEU A 315 5.59 -21.09 -31.44
N ARG A 316 4.70 -22.07 -31.65
CA ARG A 316 4.84 -23.42 -31.09
C ARG A 316 6.13 -24.11 -31.52
N THR A 317 6.50 -24.01 -32.79
CA THR A 317 7.75 -24.57 -33.30
C THR A 317 8.99 -23.86 -32.76
N ALA A 318 8.95 -22.53 -32.63
CA ALA A 318 10.08 -21.75 -32.12
C ALA A 318 10.41 -22.07 -30.66
N ILE A 319 9.39 -22.19 -29.79
CA ILE A 319 9.56 -22.54 -28.37
C ILE A 319 10.17 -23.94 -28.21
N ALA A 320 9.80 -24.88 -29.09
CA ALA A 320 10.27 -26.26 -29.02
C ALA A 320 11.68 -26.47 -29.59
N GLY A 321 12.10 -25.65 -30.56
CA GLY A 321 13.29 -25.90 -31.38
C GLY A 321 14.47 -24.95 -31.18
N ILE A 322 14.26 -23.81 -30.52
CA ILE A 322 15.27 -22.73 -30.40
C ILE A 322 15.58 -22.48 -28.91
N SER A 323 16.74 -21.87 -28.60
CA SER A 323 17.06 -21.48 -27.23
C SER A 323 16.07 -20.44 -26.67
N PRO A 324 15.81 -20.42 -25.34
CA PRO A 324 14.84 -19.51 -24.74
C PRO A 324 15.06 -18.03 -25.04
N ASP A 325 16.32 -17.57 -25.09
CA ASP A 325 16.63 -16.15 -25.32
C ASP A 325 16.34 -15.74 -26.78
N GLN A 326 16.71 -16.58 -27.74
CA GLN A 326 16.36 -16.38 -29.15
C GLN A 326 14.85 -16.51 -29.38
N ALA A 327 14.16 -17.38 -28.64
CA ALA A 327 12.71 -17.50 -28.68
C ALA A 327 12.02 -16.23 -28.14
N TRP A 328 12.55 -15.59 -27.09
CA TRP A 328 12.08 -14.29 -26.61
C TRP A 328 12.27 -13.17 -27.65
N GLU A 329 13.40 -13.12 -28.35
CA GLU A 329 13.60 -12.17 -29.46
C GLU A 329 12.54 -12.37 -30.56
N PHE A 330 12.23 -13.63 -30.88
CA PHE A 330 11.21 -13.98 -31.87
C PHE A 330 9.79 -13.59 -31.42
N VAL A 331 9.41 -13.90 -30.18
CA VAL A 331 8.14 -13.49 -29.56
C VAL A 331 8.01 -11.97 -29.56
N THR A 332 9.08 -11.25 -29.23
CA THR A 332 9.12 -9.78 -29.27
C THR A 332 8.86 -9.25 -30.68
N ALA A 333 9.48 -9.86 -31.70
CA ALA A 333 9.30 -9.46 -33.09
C ALA A 333 7.86 -9.70 -33.58
N ILE A 334 7.25 -10.83 -33.23
CA ILE A 334 5.83 -11.12 -33.54
C ILE A 334 4.93 -10.11 -32.84
N ALA A 335 5.05 -9.98 -31.52
CA ALA A 335 4.20 -9.11 -30.71
C ALA A 335 4.15 -7.68 -31.27
N ARG A 336 5.29 -7.12 -31.69
CA ARG A 336 5.37 -5.78 -32.30
C ARG A 336 4.69 -5.67 -33.67
N LYS A 337 4.69 -6.74 -34.47
CA LYS A 337 4.22 -6.73 -35.86
C LYS A 337 2.73 -7.10 -36.01
N ILE A 338 2.15 -7.82 -35.05
CA ILE A 338 0.73 -8.24 -35.11
C ILE A 338 -0.28 -7.15 -34.71
N ARG A 339 0.20 -5.94 -34.38
CA ARG A 339 -0.66 -4.86 -33.89
C ARG A 339 -1.71 -4.47 -34.92
N GLY A 340 -2.97 -4.45 -34.50
CA GLY A 340 -4.11 -4.07 -35.33
C GLY A 340 -4.63 -5.18 -36.24
N LEU A 341 -4.10 -6.40 -36.12
CA LEU A 341 -4.64 -7.59 -36.77
C LEU A 341 -5.58 -8.32 -35.79
N ASP A 342 -6.75 -8.70 -36.27
CA ASP A 342 -7.70 -9.54 -35.54
C ASP A 342 -7.29 -11.01 -35.72
N LEU A 343 -6.63 -11.57 -34.70
CA LEU A 343 -5.98 -12.88 -34.71
C LEU A 343 -6.35 -13.59 -33.42
N HIS A 344 -7.02 -14.74 -33.50
CA HIS A 344 -7.47 -15.49 -32.33
C HIS A 344 -6.42 -16.51 -31.89
N ASP A 345 -6.08 -17.45 -32.77
CA ASP A 345 -5.18 -18.57 -32.45
C ASP A 345 -3.73 -18.11 -32.25
N GLY A 346 -3.31 -17.11 -33.00
CA GLY A 346 -2.01 -16.46 -32.90
C GLY A 346 -1.84 -15.70 -31.58
N GLN A 347 -2.89 -15.05 -31.07
CA GLN A 347 -2.85 -14.40 -29.75
C GLN A 347 -2.81 -15.43 -28.62
N LEU A 348 -3.61 -16.50 -28.70
CA LEU A 348 -3.56 -17.61 -27.74
C LEU A 348 -2.18 -18.28 -27.71
N ALA A 349 -1.61 -18.55 -28.89
CA ALA A 349 -0.26 -19.10 -29.00
C ALA A 349 0.81 -18.14 -28.48
N LEU A 350 0.63 -16.82 -28.62
CA LEU A 350 1.55 -15.82 -28.08
C LEU A 350 1.51 -15.80 -26.55
N HIS A 351 0.32 -15.94 -25.96
CA HIS A 351 0.15 -16.06 -24.51
C HIS A 351 0.81 -17.33 -23.97
N ASP A 352 0.55 -18.50 -24.57
CA ASP A 352 1.21 -19.78 -24.19
C ASP A 352 2.73 -19.70 -24.37
N ALA A 353 3.21 -19.02 -25.42
CA ALA A 353 4.63 -18.78 -25.64
C ALA A 353 5.27 -17.96 -24.52
N ALA A 354 4.69 -16.81 -24.19
CA ALA A 354 5.19 -15.93 -23.15
C ALA A 354 5.19 -16.63 -21.79
N GLU A 355 4.15 -17.41 -21.50
CA GLU A 355 4.03 -18.20 -20.28
C GLU A 355 5.12 -19.26 -20.17
N ARG A 356 5.29 -20.13 -21.20
CA ARG A 356 6.32 -21.18 -21.19
C ARG A 356 7.74 -20.63 -21.14
N LEU A 357 8.02 -19.60 -21.93
CA LEU A 357 9.34 -18.98 -21.95
C LEU A 357 9.67 -18.31 -20.61
N SER A 358 8.67 -17.77 -19.91
CA SER A 358 8.84 -17.21 -18.57
C SER A 358 9.16 -18.27 -17.51
N ILE A 359 8.84 -19.55 -17.73
CA ILE A 359 9.29 -20.66 -16.86
C ILE A 359 10.79 -20.90 -17.06
N SER A 360 11.24 -20.98 -18.32
CA SER A 360 12.61 -21.37 -18.67
C SER A 360 13.63 -20.22 -18.65
N SER A 361 13.20 -18.99 -18.97
CA SER A 361 14.01 -17.77 -18.98
C SER A 361 13.20 -16.58 -18.46
N PRO A 362 13.01 -16.47 -17.12
CA PRO A 362 12.36 -15.32 -16.50
C PRO A 362 13.08 -14.00 -16.79
N GLN A 363 14.41 -14.01 -16.94
CA GLN A 363 15.18 -12.82 -17.30
C GLN A 363 14.84 -12.31 -18.71
N GLY A 364 14.63 -13.21 -19.66
CA GLY A 364 14.16 -12.85 -21.00
C GLY A 364 12.79 -12.15 -20.98
N ALA A 365 11.90 -12.56 -20.06
CA ALA A 365 10.61 -11.90 -19.85
C ALA A 365 10.78 -10.45 -19.33
N ILE A 366 11.69 -10.23 -18.39
CA ILE A 366 12.02 -8.88 -17.89
C ILE A 366 12.64 -8.02 -19.00
N ALA A 367 13.54 -8.59 -19.81
CA ALA A 367 14.12 -7.90 -20.95
C ALA A 367 13.05 -7.51 -21.99
N PHE A 368 12.07 -8.39 -22.27
CA PHE A 368 10.93 -8.10 -23.13
C PHE A 368 10.08 -6.93 -22.58
N LEU A 369 9.72 -6.96 -21.31
CA LEU A 369 8.90 -5.91 -20.68
C LEU A 369 9.64 -4.57 -20.55
N SER A 370 10.97 -4.59 -20.53
CA SER A 370 11.81 -3.38 -20.47
C SER A 370 11.99 -2.69 -21.82
N GLN A 371 11.61 -3.34 -22.93
CA GLN A 371 11.68 -2.76 -24.27
C GLN A 371 10.45 -1.87 -24.56
N PRO A 372 10.56 -0.88 -25.47
CA PRO A 372 9.44 -0.06 -25.90
C PRO A 372 8.46 -0.88 -26.76
N VAL A 373 7.56 -1.62 -26.10
CA VAL A 373 6.43 -2.35 -26.68
C VAL A 373 5.14 -1.57 -26.38
N ALA A 374 4.13 -1.64 -27.27
CA ALA A 374 2.86 -0.96 -27.04
C ALA A 374 2.16 -1.48 -25.78
N GLU A 375 1.51 -0.58 -25.02
CA GLU A 375 0.93 -0.89 -23.71
C GLU A 375 -0.17 -1.96 -23.77
N GLU A 376 -0.96 -1.98 -24.85
CA GLU A 376 -1.99 -3.00 -25.13
C GLU A 376 -1.40 -4.41 -25.16
N ILE A 377 -0.25 -4.58 -25.82
CA ILE A 377 0.44 -5.87 -25.94
C ILE A 377 1.08 -6.23 -24.61
N ARG A 378 1.71 -5.26 -23.95
CA ARG A 378 2.40 -5.47 -22.67
C ARG A 378 1.41 -5.93 -21.61
N SER A 379 0.30 -5.22 -21.44
CA SER A 379 -0.76 -5.53 -20.48
C SER A 379 -1.40 -6.90 -20.73
N ASN A 380 -1.60 -7.28 -22.00
CA ASN A 380 -2.16 -8.60 -22.34
C ASN A 380 -1.20 -9.77 -22.01
N LEU A 381 0.11 -9.57 -22.11
CA LEU A 381 1.10 -10.63 -21.87
C LEU A 381 1.60 -10.70 -20.42
N ILE A 382 1.43 -9.65 -19.61
CA ILE A 382 1.85 -9.63 -18.21
C ILE A 382 1.25 -10.81 -17.40
N PRO A 383 -0.05 -11.16 -17.50
CA PRO A 383 -0.62 -12.32 -16.80
C PRO A 383 0.05 -13.65 -17.17
N ALA A 384 0.27 -13.92 -18.46
CA ALA A 384 1.04 -15.07 -18.95
C ALA A 384 2.44 -15.12 -18.34
N ILE A 385 3.16 -13.99 -18.41
CA ILE A 385 4.51 -13.86 -17.90
C ILE A 385 4.55 -14.16 -16.41
N ALA A 386 3.67 -13.53 -15.63
CA ALA A 386 3.62 -13.72 -14.19
C ALA A 386 3.26 -15.17 -13.80
N SER A 387 2.35 -15.82 -14.53
CA SER A 387 2.02 -17.25 -14.36
C SER A 387 3.19 -18.19 -14.70
N GLY A 388 3.96 -17.87 -15.74
CA GLY A 388 5.18 -18.59 -16.08
C GLY A 388 6.28 -18.42 -15.03
N MET A 389 6.52 -17.17 -14.63
CA MET A 389 7.51 -16.84 -13.58
C MET A 389 7.16 -17.52 -12.25
N ALA A 390 5.87 -17.59 -11.88
CA ALA A 390 5.41 -18.29 -10.68
C ALA A 390 5.85 -19.76 -10.64
N ARG A 391 6.00 -20.43 -11.80
CA ARG A 391 6.45 -21.83 -11.92
C ARG A 391 7.95 -21.98 -12.23
N ALA A 392 8.69 -20.89 -12.40
CA ALA A 392 10.14 -20.93 -12.57
C ALA A 392 10.85 -21.31 -11.24
N THR A 393 12.10 -21.77 -11.33
CA THR A 393 12.90 -22.08 -10.12
C THR A 393 13.15 -20.82 -9.27
N ASP A 394 13.36 -21.00 -7.96
CA ASP A 394 13.55 -19.88 -7.00
C ASP A 394 14.71 -18.95 -7.40
N GLU A 395 15.84 -19.52 -7.81
CA GLU A 395 16.98 -18.69 -8.22
C GLU A 395 16.73 -17.92 -9.52
N ALA A 396 16.01 -18.53 -10.48
CA ALA A 396 15.73 -17.92 -11.77
C ALA A 396 14.73 -16.77 -11.64
N ILE A 397 13.63 -16.95 -10.89
CA ILE A 397 12.67 -15.86 -10.64
C ILE A 397 13.33 -14.74 -9.83
N SER A 398 14.10 -15.08 -8.79
CA SER A 398 14.71 -14.10 -7.89
C SER A 398 15.69 -13.22 -8.66
N SER A 399 16.59 -13.83 -9.42
CA SER A 399 17.54 -13.11 -10.29
C SER A 399 16.86 -12.21 -11.32
N ALA A 400 15.72 -12.64 -11.88
CA ALA A 400 14.99 -11.84 -12.87
C ALA A 400 14.28 -10.64 -12.23
N LEU A 401 13.52 -10.84 -11.15
CA LEU A 401 12.79 -9.77 -10.47
C LEU A 401 13.71 -8.73 -9.84
N LEU A 402 14.93 -9.11 -9.43
CA LEU A 402 15.96 -8.17 -8.96
C LEU A 402 16.39 -7.18 -10.05
N LEU A 403 16.40 -7.61 -11.32
CA LEU A 403 16.77 -6.79 -12.48
C LEU A 403 15.61 -5.96 -13.04
N ALA A 404 14.37 -6.24 -12.62
CA ALA A 404 13.19 -5.56 -13.12
C ALA A 404 13.16 -4.08 -12.70
N SER A 405 12.70 -3.20 -13.60
CA SER A 405 12.41 -1.81 -13.26
C SER A 405 11.22 -1.72 -12.29
N PRO A 406 11.07 -0.63 -11.53
CA PRO A 406 9.95 -0.46 -10.58
C PRO A 406 8.57 -0.72 -11.20
N ASP A 407 8.28 -0.14 -12.37
CA ASP A 407 7.00 -0.31 -13.07
C ASP A 407 6.77 -1.77 -13.50
N VAL A 408 7.79 -2.44 -14.04
CA VAL A 408 7.69 -3.85 -14.49
C VAL A 408 7.46 -4.78 -13.29
N LEU A 409 8.23 -4.62 -12.22
CA LEU A 409 8.08 -5.42 -11.01
C LEU A 409 6.70 -5.19 -10.37
N GLY A 410 6.27 -3.92 -10.29
CA GLY A 410 4.94 -3.57 -9.79
C GLY A 410 3.83 -4.25 -10.59
N ARG A 411 3.86 -4.19 -11.93
CA ARG A 411 2.85 -4.82 -12.78
C ARG A 411 2.79 -6.34 -12.63
N ILE A 412 3.93 -7.01 -12.48
CA ILE A 412 3.97 -8.46 -12.26
C ILE A 412 3.35 -8.81 -10.91
N LEU A 413 3.71 -8.09 -9.84
CA LEU A 413 3.17 -8.29 -8.50
C LEU A 413 1.67 -7.99 -8.44
N ALA A 414 1.21 -7.00 -9.20
CA ALA A 414 -0.18 -6.60 -9.30
C ALA A 414 -1.08 -7.62 -10.02
N VAL A 415 -0.55 -8.65 -10.69
CA VAL A 415 -1.38 -9.64 -11.41
C VAL A 415 -1.27 -11.07 -10.88
N SER A 416 -0.25 -11.39 -10.07
CA SER A 416 0.03 -12.77 -9.66
C SER A 416 0.26 -12.93 -8.16
N ASP A 417 -0.67 -13.63 -7.52
CA ASP A 417 -0.62 -13.95 -6.08
C ASP A 417 0.53 -14.91 -5.76
N ASP A 418 0.89 -15.81 -6.69
CA ASP A 418 2.00 -16.75 -6.50
C ASP A 418 3.36 -16.04 -6.55
N VAL A 419 3.53 -15.07 -7.45
CA VAL A 419 4.74 -14.24 -7.47
C VAL A 419 4.80 -13.38 -6.21
N ALA A 420 3.68 -12.77 -5.79
CA ALA A 420 3.61 -12.01 -4.55
C ALA A 420 3.98 -12.85 -3.31
N ARG A 421 3.51 -14.10 -3.23
CA ARG A 421 3.85 -15.05 -2.16
C ARG A 421 5.35 -15.36 -2.12
N ARG A 422 5.94 -15.65 -3.28
CA ARG A 422 7.39 -15.93 -3.38
C ARG A 422 8.22 -14.70 -3.03
N THR A 423 7.79 -13.51 -3.48
CA THR A 423 8.39 -12.23 -3.10
C THR A 423 8.32 -12.00 -1.59
N ALA A 424 7.21 -12.34 -0.93
CA ALA A 424 7.07 -12.23 0.51
C ALA A 424 7.93 -13.24 1.31
N GLU A 425 8.39 -14.31 0.66
CA GLU A 425 9.17 -15.38 1.28
C GLU A 425 10.69 -15.25 1.10
N ASP A 426 11.16 -14.74 -0.05
CA ASP A 426 12.58 -14.50 -0.37
C ASP A 426 13.05 -13.13 0.19
N PRO A 427 14.04 -13.10 1.10
CA PRO A 427 14.59 -11.86 1.65
C PRO A 427 15.10 -10.85 0.59
N ARG A 428 15.75 -11.34 -0.48
CA ARG A 428 16.28 -10.46 -1.54
C ARG A 428 15.15 -9.75 -2.27
N LEU A 429 14.06 -10.46 -2.49
CA LEU A 429 12.87 -9.92 -3.18
C LEU A 429 12.05 -9.02 -2.26
N LEU A 430 11.98 -9.31 -0.96
CA LEU A 430 11.38 -8.41 0.03
C LEU A 430 12.06 -7.04 0.02
N ASP A 431 13.39 -7.02 0.12
CA ASP A 431 14.18 -5.78 0.11
C ASP A 431 14.00 -5.02 -1.21
N ARG A 432 13.97 -5.76 -2.33
CA ARG A 432 13.73 -5.17 -3.65
C ARG A 432 12.33 -4.58 -3.79
N ALA A 433 11.31 -5.32 -3.35
CA ALA A 433 9.92 -4.85 -3.36
C ALA A 433 9.78 -3.58 -2.51
N GLN A 434 10.41 -3.52 -1.34
CA GLN A 434 10.42 -2.32 -0.50
C GLN A 434 11.05 -1.14 -1.23
N ALA A 435 12.20 -1.35 -1.88
CA ALA A 435 12.95 -0.28 -2.55
C ALA A 435 12.17 0.36 -3.72
N ILE A 436 11.26 -0.38 -4.37
CA ILE A 436 10.49 0.15 -5.51
C ILE A 436 9.21 0.88 -5.11
N VAL A 437 8.67 0.67 -3.90
CA VAL A 437 7.39 1.27 -3.46
C VAL A 437 7.30 2.78 -3.73
N PRO A 438 8.32 3.60 -3.42
CA PRO A 438 8.26 5.05 -3.65
C PRO A 438 8.15 5.46 -5.12
N ASP A 439 8.60 4.60 -6.04
CA ASP A 439 8.65 4.89 -7.49
C ASP A 439 7.40 4.39 -8.23
N LEU A 440 6.48 3.69 -7.55
CA LEU A 440 5.26 3.15 -8.15
C LEU A 440 4.20 4.24 -8.37
N GLN A 441 3.49 4.14 -9.49
CA GLN A 441 2.32 4.98 -9.76
C GLN A 441 1.18 4.64 -8.77
N PRO A 442 0.32 5.61 -8.37
CA PRO A 442 -0.69 5.39 -7.32
C PRO A 442 -1.65 4.22 -7.56
N HIS A 443 -2.13 4.06 -8.80
CA HIS A 443 -3.02 2.96 -9.18
C HIS A 443 -2.32 1.60 -9.02
N LEU A 444 -1.08 1.50 -9.53
CA LEU A 444 -0.29 0.28 -9.46
C LEU A 444 0.11 -0.06 -8.02
N LEU A 445 0.42 0.95 -7.21
CA LEU A 445 0.71 0.78 -5.80
C LEU A 445 -0.49 0.17 -5.04
N SER A 446 -1.72 0.59 -5.37
CA SER A 446 -2.93 -0.01 -4.77
C SER A 446 -3.05 -1.48 -5.10
N GLU A 447 -2.88 -1.87 -6.38
CA GLU A 447 -2.98 -3.27 -6.81
C GLU A 447 -1.89 -4.16 -6.22
N VAL A 448 -0.66 -3.63 -6.11
CA VAL A 448 0.47 -4.32 -5.44
C VAL A 448 0.19 -4.48 -3.96
N ARG A 449 -0.32 -3.44 -3.29
CA ARG A 449 -0.66 -3.45 -1.87
C ARG A 449 -1.73 -4.49 -1.55
N GLU A 450 -2.80 -4.55 -2.34
CA GLU A 450 -3.89 -5.52 -2.17
C GLU A 450 -3.41 -6.98 -2.21
N ARG A 451 -2.35 -7.28 -2.98
CA ARG A 451 -1.80 -8.64 -3.11
C ARG A 451 -0.68 -8.94 -2.12
N LEU A 452 0.23 -8.00 -1.90
CA LEU A 452 1.39 -8.22 -1.05
C LEU A 452 1.08 -8.08 0.43
N LEU A 453 0.33 -7.04 0.83
CA LEU A 453 0.12 -6.73 2.24
C LEU A 453 -0.48 -7.91 3.04
N PRO A 454 -1.49 -8.65 2.53
CA PRO A 454 -2.03 -9.82 3.23
C PRO A 454 -1.02 -10.96 3.44
N LEU A 455 0.13 -10.94 2.76
CA LEU A 455 1.18 -11.96 2.88
C LEU A 455 2.26 -11.57 3.90
N LEU A 456 2.22 -10.33 4.42
CA LEU A 456 3.24 -9.76 5.31
C LEU A 456 2.92 -10.00 6.79
N ILE A 457 2.90 -11.27 7.19
CA ILE A 457 2.49 -11.73 8.52
C ILE A 457 3.65 -12.09 9.47
N LYS A 458 4.90 -11.84 9.09
CA LYS A 458 6.12 -12.21 9.83
C LYS A 458 6.98 -11.00 10.17
N GLU A 459 7.73 -11.08 11.26
CA GLU A 459 8.59 -9.98 11.75
C GLU A 459 9.66 -9.53 10.74
N ARG A 460 10.22 -10.45 9.96
CA ARG A 460 11.19 -10.11 8.89
C ARG A 460 10.61 -9.23 7.77
N GLN A 461 9.28 -9.17 7.64
CA GLN A 461 8.58 -8.45 6.57
C GLN A 461 8.22 -7.01 6.98
N LEU A 462 8.52 -6.62 8.22
CA LEU A 462 8.20 -5.29 8.77
C LEU A 462 8.63 -4.10 7.89
N PRO A 463 9.83 -4.07 7.28
CA PRO A 463 10.24 -2.92 6.48
C PRO A 463 9.34 -2.66 5.25
N LEU A 464 8.93 -3.73 4.56
CA LEU A 464 7.99 -3.65 3.45
C LEU A 464 6.57 -3.34 3.95
N ALA A 465 6.12 -4.01 5.02
CA ALA A 465 4.81 -3.78 5.62
C ALA A 465 4.64 -2.33 6.06
N ALA A 466 5.65 -1.72 6.70
CA ALA A 466 5.64 -0.31 7.07
C ALA A 466 5.45 0.61 5.86
N SER A 467 6.12 0.30 4.74
CA SER A 467 6.02 1.09 3.51
C SER A 467 4.62 1.05 2.91
N LEU A 468 3.95 -0.10 2.97
CA LEU A 468 2.59 -0.29 2.46
C LEU A 468 1.52 0.22 3.44
N ILE A 469 1.64 -0.06 4.74
CA ILE A 469 0.68 0.37 5.78
C ILE A 469 0.57 1.89 5.84
N ARG A 470 1.67 2.62 5.62
CA ARG A 470 1.68 4.08 5.55
C ARG A 470 0.80 4.66 4.44
N THR A 471 0.43 3.85 3.44
CA THR A 471 -0.42 4.26 2.31
C THR A 471 -1.90 3.95 2.55
N LEU A 472 -2.25 3.21 3.60
CA LEU A 472 -3.64 2.84 3.91
C LEU A 472 -4.41 4.08 4.38
N ASP A 473 -5.66 4.16 3.95
CA ASP A 473 -6.65 5.04 4.57
C ASP A 473 -7.27 4.36 5.80
N THR A 474 -8.31 4.97 6.37
CA THR A 474 -8.95 4.45 7.59
C THR A 474 -9.65 3.12 7.36
N ASP A 475 -10.34 2.94 6.23
CA ASP A 475 -11.12 1.74 5.94
C ASP A 475 -10.19 0.56 5.60
N ASP A 476 -9.18 0.82 4.76
CA ASP A 476 -8.14 -0.13 4.40
C ASP A 476 -7.34 -0.59 5.63
N LEU A 477 -7.03 0.32 6.56
CA LEU A 477 -6.34 -0.02 7.80
C LEU A 477 -7.19 -0.95 8.68
N MET A 478 -8.50 -0.70 8.80
CA MET A 478 -9.39 -1.57 9.57
C MET A 478 -9.54 -2.95 8.93
N ALA A 479 -9.54 -3.03 7.60
CA ALA A 479 -9.53 -4.30 6.87
C ALA A 479 -8.24 -5.09 7.15
N GLU A 480 -7.09 -4.42 7.14
CA GLU A 480 -5.80 -5.05 7.44
C GLU A 480 -5.73 -5.55 8.90
N VAL A 481 -6.29 -4.82 9.86
CA VAL A 481 -6.36 -5.29 11.27
C VAL A 481 -7.17 -6.58 11.38
N ARG A 482 -8.31 -6.67 10.71
CA ARG A 482 -9.11 -7.92 10.68
C ARG A 482 -8.34 -9.06 10.04
N HIS A 483 -7.61 -8.77 8.97
CA HIS A 483 -6.78 -9.76 8.31
C HIS A 483 -5.66 -10.27 9.23
N LEU A 484 -4.91 -9.38 9.89
CA LEU A 484 -3.82 -9.75 10.80
C LEU A 484 -4.31 -10.47 12.06
N ASP A 485 -5.51 -10.16 12.53
CA ASP A 485 -6.18 -10.91 13.58
C ASP A 485 -6.46 -12.35 13.16
N VAL A 486 -7.05 -12.56 11.99
CA VAL A 486 -7.31 -13.91 11.46
C VAL A 486 -6.01 -14.67 11.17
N ALA A 487 -5.01 -13.99 10.59
CA ALA A 487 -3.79 -14.63 10.11
C ALA A 487 -2.77 -14.92 11.22
N THR A 488 -2.68 -14.05 12.24
CA THR A 488 -1.65 -14.14 13.28
C THR A 488 -2.19 -14.02 14.70
N GLY A 489 -3.48 -13.72 14.89
CA GLY A 489 -4.03 -13.36 16.19
C GLY A 489 -3.43 -12.08 16.78
N LEU A 490 -2.94 -11.17 15.91
CA LEU A 490 -2.19 -9.96 16.30
C LEU A 490 -0.94 -10.27 17.16
N ALA A 491 -0.29 -11.41 16.93
CA ALA A 491 0.81 -11.89 17.78
C ALA A 491 2.15 -11.16 17.54
N ILE A 492 2.32 -10.47 16.41
CA ILE A 492 3.58 -9.84 16.01
C ILE A 492 3.61 -8.37 16.47
N PRO A 493 4.41 -8.00 17.50
CA PRO A 493 4.36 -6.66 18.10
C PRO A 493 4.72 -5.54 17.11
N GLY A 494 5.72 -5.76 16.25
CA GLY A 494 6.11 -4.74 15.27
C GLY A 494 5.01 -4.40 14.26
N LEU A 495 4.13 -5.36 13.89
CA LEU A 495 3.00 -5.07 12.99
C LEU A 495 1.93 -4.27 13.74
N VAL A 496 1.69 -4.61 15.01
CA VAL A 496 0.79 -3.86 15.89
C VAL A 496 1.24 -2.41 16.03
N ASP A 497 2.54 -2.18 16.26
CA ASP A 497 3.08 -0.82 16.37
C ASP A 497 2.86 0.01 15.09
N LEU A 498 3.02 -0.61 13.91
CA LEU A 498 2.76 0.05 12.63
C LEU A 498 1.29 0.43 12.45
N ILE A 499 0.36 -0.47 12.80
CA ILE A 499 -1.08 -0.22 12.75
C ILE A 499 -1.47 0.91 13.70
N VAL A 500 -1.01 0.84 14.95
CA VAL A 500 -1.33 1.84 15.98
C VAL A 500 -0.78 3.21 15.59
N SER A 501 0.47 3.27 15.12
CA SER A 501 1.08 4.50 14.62
C SER A 501 0.29 5.10 13.46
N ARG A 502 -0.11 4.27 12.48
CA ARG A 502 -0.91 4.73 11.35
C ARG A 502 -2.31 5.19 11.77
N ALA A 503 -2.93 4.51 12.73
CA ALA A 503 -4.22 4.91 13.28
C ALA A 503 -4.13 6.27 14.00
N HIS A 504 -3.02 6.58 14.68
CA HIS A 504 -2.78 7.91 15.24
C HIS A 504 -2.66 8.99 14.15
N GLU A 505 -1.87 8.75 13.10
CA GLU A 505 -1.72 9.68 11.97
C GLU A 505 -3.06 10.01 11.30
N LEU A 506 -3.95 9.03 11.21
CA LEU A 506 -5.28 9.16 10.61
C LEU A 506 -6.36 9.65 11.60
N ASN A 507 -6.03 9.94 12.87
CA ASN A 507 -6.99 10.21 13.95
C ASN A 507 -8.07 9.11 14.10
N GLY A 508 -7.72 7.85 13.76
CA GLY A 508 -8.61 6.69 13.71
C GLY A 508 -8.59 5.79 14.94
N ILE A 509 -7.92 6.17 16.03
CA ILE A 509 -7.76 5.32 17.23
C ILE A 509 -9.10 4.88 17.83
N GLY A 510 -10.11 5.75 17.84
CA GLY A 510 -11.45 5.40 18.32
C GLY A 510 -12.09 4.26 17.51
N LEU A 511 -11.93 4.27 16.19
CA LEU A 511 -12.40 3.21 15.30
C LEU A 511 -11.61 1.92 15.49
N LEU A 512 -10.27 2.01 15.64
CA LEU A 512 -9.42 0.86 15.95
C LEU A 512 -9.83 0.18 17.26
N ARG A 513 -10.02 0.95 18.33
CA ARG A 513 -10.53 0.43 19.62
C ARG A 513 -11.91 -0.20 19.46
N GLY A 514 -12.81 0.45 18.73
CA GLY A 514 -14.15 -0.07 18.44
C GLY A 514 -14.13 -1.41 17.70
N LEU A 515 -13.26 -1.55 16.70
CA LEU A 515 -13.05 -2.78 15.96
C LEU A 515 -12.51 -3.89 16.87
N LEU A 516 -11.42 -3.62 17.61
CA LEU A 516 -10.79 -4.59 18.50
C LEU A 516 -11.74 -5.09 19.59
N LEU A 517 -12.58 -4.22 20.14
CA LEU A 517 -13.60 -4.60 21.12
C LEU A 517 -14.76 -5.42 20.51
N GLY A 518 -14.90 -5.41 19.18
CA GLY A 518 -15.81 -6.30 18.45
C GLY A 518 -15.24 -7.70 18.20
N LEU A 519 -13.93 -7.89 18.38
CA LEU A 519 -13.25 -9.18 18.20
C LEU A 519 -13.36 -10.04 19.47
N SER A 520 -13.21 -11.36 19.29
CA SER A 520 -13.21 -12.31 20.42
C SER A 520 -12.00 -12.07 21.34
N PRO A 521 -12.12 -12.27 22.67
CA PRO A 521 -11.00 -12.12 23.58
C PRO A 521 -9.82 -13.08 23.36
N HIS A 522 -8.61 -12.53 23.16
CA HIS A 522 -7.33 -13.24 23.21
C HIS A 522 -6.18 -12.24 23.47
N ASP A 523 -5.00 -12.78 23.82
CA ASP A 523 -3.84 -12.01 24.26
C ASP A 523 -3.38 -10.96 23.24
N GLY A 524 -3.34 -11.29 21.95
CA GLY A 524 -2.91 -10.36 20.91
C GLY A 524 -3.82 -9.14 20.78
N ARG A 525 -5.15 -9.35 20.73
CA ARG A 525 -6.14 -8.27 20.76
C ARG A 525 -5.96 -7.37 21.98
N ASP A 526 -5.77 -7.96 23.15
CA ASP A 526 -5.61 -7.23 24.41
C ASP A 526 -4.32 -6.41 24.44
N ARG A 527 -3.22 -6.97 23.94
CA ARG A 527 -1.97 -6.24 23.77
C ARG A 527 -2.11 -5.09 22.77
N THR A 528 -2.83 -5.29 21.66
CA THR A 528 -3.10 -4.22 20.68
C THR A 528 -3.98 -3.13 21.26
N LEU A 529 -5.05 -3.47 21.99
CA LEU A 529 -5.87 -2.50 22.72
C LEU A 529 -5.03 -1.68 23.69
N PHE A 530 -4.17 -2.34 24.48
CA PHE A 530 -3.25 -1.68 25.39
C PHE A 530 -2.26 -0.75 24.65
N ALA A 531 -1.72 -1.19 23.51
CA ALA A 531 -0.80 -0.38 22.71
C ALA A 531 -1.44 0.92 22.17
N THR A 532 -2.78 0.97 22.06
CA THR A 532 -3.47 2.22 21.70
C THR A 532 -3.52 3.26 22.83
N LEU A 533 -3.20 2.88 24.08
CA LEU A 533 -3.34 3.76 25.24
C LEU A 533 -2.08 4.61 25.46
N THR A 534 -2.29 5.90 25.68
CA THR A 534 -1.26 6.84 26.14
C THR A 534 -1.51 7.27 27.58
N ALA A 535 -0.52 7.89 28.22
CA ALA A 535 -0.67 8.49 29.55
C ALA A 535 -1.45 9.84 29.50
N SER A 536 -2.49 9.92 28.67
CA SER A 536 -3.33 11.11 28.57
C SER A 536 -4.59 11.00 29.43
N PRO A 537 -5.14 12.12 29.94
CA PRO A 537 -6.40 12.11 30.69
C PRO A 537 -7.57 11.51 29.90
N ALA A 538 -7.62 11.73 28.58
CA ALA A 538 -8.66 11.21 27.71
C ALA A 538 -8.63 9.68 27.62
N ASP A 539 -7.45 9.08 27.46
CA ASP A 539 -7.30 7.63 27.38
C ASP A 539 -7.56 6.94 28.70
N VAL A 540 -7.12 7.52 29.82
CA VAL A 540 -7.43 7.00 31.16
C VAL A 540 -8.93 7.09 31.43
N SER A 541 -9.58 8.19 31.04
CA SER A 541 -11.04 8.35 31.17
C SER A 541 -11.80 7.33 30.32
N TRP A 542 -11.34 7.06 29.09
CA TRP A 542 -11.90 6.03 28.20
C TRP A 542 -11.74 4.64 28.81
N LEU A 543 -10.54 4.28 29.28
CA LEU A 543 -10.25 2.98 29.88
C LEU A 543 -11.15 2.71 31.10
N LEU A 544 -11.37 3.72 31.94
CA LEU A 544 -12.23 3.61 33.13
C LEU A 544 -13.73 3.67 32.81
N GLY A 545 -14.12 4.05 31.59
CA GLY A 545 -15.50 4.14 31.14
C GLY A 545 -15.95 2.98 30.24
N GLU A 546 -15.01 2.19 29.70
CA GLU A 546 -15.32 1.15 28.73
C GLU A 546 -15.67 -0.19 29.39
N SER A 547 -16.98 -0.48 29.45
CA SER A 547 -17.52 -1.70 30.07
C SER A 547 -17.15 -3.02 29.35
N ARG A 548 -16.71 -2.96 28.08
CA ARG A 548 -16.34 -4.16 27.31
C ARG A 548 -14.94 -4.68 27.66
N VAL A 549 -14.11 -3.90 28.34
CA VAL A 549 -12.81 -4.36 28.86
C VAL A 549 -13.02 -4.97 30.24
N PRO A 550 -12.58 -6.21 30.50
CA PRO A 550 -12.67 -6.82 31.82
C PRO A 550 -12.00 -5.99 32.91
N ASP A 551 -12.65 -5.83 34.07
CA ASP A 551 -12.13 -5.05 35.21
C ASP A 551 -10.71 -5.46 35.65
N GLY A 552 -10.38 -6.76 35.54
CA GLY A 552 -9.04 -7.26 35.84
C GLY A 552 -7.97 -6.65 34.92
N LEU A 553 -8.26 -6.53 33.62
CA LEU A 553 -7.36 -5.92 32.65
C LEU A 553 -7.30 -4.41 32.81
N VAL A 554 -8.45 -3.75 33.06
CA VAL A 554 -8.51 -2.31 33.34
C VAL A 554 -7.53 -1.94 34.46
N ARG A 555 -7.52 -2.71 35.56
CA ARG A 555 -6.60 -2.47 36.70
C ARG A 555 -5.14 -2.64 36.31
N VAL A 556 -4.80 -3.70 35.57
CA VAL A 556 -3.43 -3.96 35.11
C VAL A 556 -2.94 -2.85 34.19
N TRP A 557 -3.74 -2.51 33.16
CA TRP A 557 -3.39 -1.48 32.18
C TRP A 557 -3.30 -0.10 32.81
N LEU A 558 -4.22 0.25 33.71
CA LEU A 558 -4.17 1.52 34.45
C LEU A 558 -2.86 1.65 35.23
N VAL A 559 -2.45 0.60 35.94
CA VAL A 559 -1.17 0.61 36.68
C VAL A 559 0.00 0.77 35.71
N SER A 560 0.02 0.04 34.60
CA SER A 560 1.09 0.14 33.60
C SER A 560 1.18 1.55 33.00
N VAL A 561 0.07 2.14 32.56
CA VAL A 561 0.01 3.50 32.00
C VAL A 561 0.49 4.54 33.01
N LEU A 562 0.02 4.48 34.25
CA LEU A 562 0.42 5.42 35.31
C LEU A 562 1.87 5.25 35.74
N THR A 563 2.42 4.04 35.64
CA THR A 563 3.83 3.78 35.93
C THR A 563 4.73 4.38 34.85
N SER A 564 4.37 4.27 33.57
CA SER A 564 5.15 4.78 32.44
C SER A 564 4.95 6.27 32.16
N ALA A 565 3.91 6.91 32.70
CA ALA A 565 3.63 8.34 32.50
C ALA A 565 4.83 9.22 32.88
N SER A 566 5.06 10.33 32.19
CA SER A 566 5.97 11.40 32.63
C SER A 566 5.37 12.18 33.82
N PRO A 567 6.16 12.96 34.60
CA PRO A 567 5.62 13.75 35.71
C PRO A 567 4.50 14.71 35.30
N GLU A 568 4.59 15.29 34.10
CA GLU A 568 3.60 16.21 33.54
C GLU A 568 2.30 15.50 33.17
N GLU A 569 2.39 14.39 32.44
CA GLU A 569 1.24 13.54 32.08
C GLU A 569 0.52 13.01 33.32
N PHE A 570 1.31 12.56 34.31
CA PHE A 570 0.78 12.08 35.58
C PHE A 570 0.01 13.20 36.28
N ALA A 571 0.60 14.38 36.44
CA ALA A 571 -0.08 15.53 37.04
C ALA A 571 -1.36 15.92 36.27
N ALA A 572 -1.34 15.84 34.93
CA ALA A 572 -2.50 16.14 34.09
C ALA A 572 -3.67 15.17 34.31
N ILE A 573 -3.40 13.86 34.45
CA ILE A 573 -4.44 12.86 34.75
C ILE A 573 -5.11 13.16 36.09
N PHE A 574 -4.33 13.60 37.07
CA PHE A 574 -4.84 13.92 38.40
C PHE A 574 -5.39 15.35 38.51
N ALA A 575 -5.28 16.21 37.51
CA ALA A 575 -5.77 17.59 37.57
C ALA A 575 -7.32 17.66 37.67
N ASP A 576 -8.01 16.78 36.97
CA ASP A 576 -9.47 16.64 37.00
C ASP A 576 -9.92 15.87 38.25
N VAL A 577 -10.84 16.46 39.03
CA VAL A 577 -11.31 15.91 40.31
C VAL A 577 -12.12 14.62 40.13
N ASP A 578 -12.95 14.54 39.08
CA ASP A 578 -13.80 13.39 38.81
C ASP A 578 -12.98 12.22 38.27
N LEU A 579 -12.05 12.49 37.35
CA LEU A 579 -11.13 11.49 36.84
C LEU A 579 -10.23 10.97 37.97
N ARG A 580 -9.68 11.86 38.79
CA ARG A 580 -8.90 11.50 39.98
C ARG A 580 -9.67 10.55 40.89
N GLY A 581 -10.94 10.85 41.19
CA GLY A 581 -11.78 9.99 42.03
C GLY A 581 -11.93 8.58 41.46
N ARG A 582 -12.20 8.48 40.15
CA ARG A 582 -12.31 7.18 39.45
C ARG A 582 -11.00 6.41 39.42
N VAL A 583 -9.87 7.09 39.17
CA VAL A 583 -8.54 6.47 39.18
C VAL A 583 -8.23 5.90 40.56
N ILE A 584 -8.46 6.65 41.63
CA ILE A 584 -8.23 6.21 43.01
C ILE A 584 -9.07 4.97 43.35
N ALA A 585 -10.34 4.94 42.94
CA ALA A 585 -11.24 3.80 43.18
C ALA A 585 -10.82 2.53 42.40
N ALA A 586 -10.30 2.70 41.18
CA ALA A 586 -9.87 1.58 40.34
C ALA A 586 -8.48 1.05 40.72
N LEU A 587 -7.61 1.87 41.29
CA LEU A 587 -6.22 1.52 41.56
C LEU A 587 -6.09 0.44 42.65
N PRO A 588 -5.50 -0.74 42.34
CA PRO A 588 -5.43 -1.83 43.31
C PRO A 588 -4.50 -1.51 44.49
N ALA A 589 -4.75 -2.14 45.64
CA ALA A 589 -4.02 -1.89 46.89
C ALA A 589 -2.52 -2.15 46.79
N ASN A 590 -2.12 -3.13 45.97
CA ASN A 590 -0.74 -3.55 45.76
C ASN A 590 0.03 -2.69 44.73
N ALA A 591 -0.60 -1.68 44.11
CA ALA A 591 0.08 -0.76 43.17
C ALA A 591 0.94 0.30 43.91
N ILE A 592 1.86 -0.18 44.76
CA ILE A 592 2.64 0.66 45.69
C ILE A 592 3.43 1.74 44.94
N GLY A 593 4.03 1.44 43.80
CA GLY A 593 4.83 2.41 43.02
C GLY A 593 4.00 3.61 42.53
N VAL A 594 2.83 3.35 41.94
CA VAL A 594 1.92 4.41 41.48
C VAL A 594 1.37 5.19 42.66
N ARG A 595 0.96 4.50 43.74
CA ARG A 595 0.47 5.10 44.98
C ARG A 595 1.51 6.01 45.64
N ARG A 596 2.78 5.60 45.67
CA ARG A 596 3.91 6.45 46.12
C ARG A 596 4.02 7.72 45.27
N ARG A 597 3.98 7.57 43.95
CA ARG A 597 4.07 8.70 43.02
C ARG A 597 2.93 9.71 43.18
N MET A 598 1.73 9.25 43.53
CA MET A 598 0.58 10.13 43.83
C MET A 598 0.83 11.05 45.03
N LEU A 599 1.61 10.64 46.02
CA LEU A 599 1.94 11.51 47.17
C LEU A 599 2.73 12.75 46.72
N SER A 600 3.62 12.61 45.74
CA SER A 600 4.45 13.71 45.25
C SER A 600 3.82 14.51 44.11
N HIS A 601 3.07 13.86 43.21
CA HIS A 601 2.61 14.48 41.95
C HIS A 601 1.09 14.41 41.71
N GLY A 602 0.32 13.82 42.63
CA GLY A 602 -1.12 13.58 42.44
C GLY A 602 -2.04 14.74 42.80
N GLY A 603 -1.49 15.88 43.25
CA GLY A 603 -2.29 17.08 43.57
C GLY A 603 -3.40 16.83 44.60
N LEU A 604 -3.22 15.85 45.49
CA LEU A 604 -4.26 15.35 46.40
C LEU A 604 -4.69 16.42 47.41
N SER A 605 -5.96 16.38 47.82
CA SER A 605 -6.40 17.13 49.01
C SER A 605 -5.67 16.63 50.25
N LEU A 606 -5.57 17.46 51.30
CA LEU A 606 -4.87 17.07 52.52
C LEU A 606 -5.43 15.76 53.11
N ASP A 607 -6.74 15.60 53.14
CA ASP A 607 -7.38 14.37 53.62
C ASP A 607 -7.00 13.16 52.78
N ALA A 608 -7.10 13.25 51.45
CA ALA A 608 -6.75 12.16 50.53
C ALA A 608 -5.26 11.81 50.61
N TYR A 609 -4.40 12.82 50.69
CA TYR A 609 -2.96 12.65 50.88
C TYR A 609 -2.65 11.89 52.17
N LEU A 610 -3.23 12.34 53.30
CA LEU A 610 -2.98 11.72 54.60
C LEU A 610 -3.41 10.27 54.62
N ASN A 611 -4.53 9.94 53.96
CA ASN A 611 -5.02 8.59 54.04
C ASN A 611 -4.41 7.60 53.06
N LEU A 612 -3.91 8.10 51.93
CA LEU A 612 -2.97 7.33 51.14
C LEU A 612 -1.62 7.14 51.88
N LEU A 613 -1.09 8.17 52.54
CA LEU A 613 0.17 8.07 53.27
C LEU A 613 0.08 7.04 54.40
N LEU A 614 -0.94 7.13 55.26
CA LEU A 614 -1.13 6.22 56.39
C LEU A 614 -1.26 4.75 55.94
N ASP A 615 -1.93 4.50 54.82
CA ASP A 615 -2.04 3.15 54.25
C ASP A 615 -0.69 2.63 53.73
N LEU A 616 0.19 3.53 53.26
CA LEU A 616 1.50 3.18 52.73
C LEU A 616 2.60 3.07 53.80
N LEU A 617 2.47 3.72 54.96
CA LEU A 617 3.49 3.71 56.00
C LEU A 617 4.09 2.32 56.31
N PRO A 618 3.32 1.21 56.39
CA PRO A 618 3.88 -0.11 56.70
C PRO A 618 4.79 -0.70 55.62
N VAL A 619 4.74 -0.19 54.39
CA VAL A 619 5.46 -0.73 53.22
C VAL A 619 6.55 0.20 52.67
N LEU A 620 6.69 1.40 53.24
CA LEU A 620 7.70 2.38 52.85
C LEU A 620 9.01 2.16 53.58
N ASP A 621 10.11 2.57 52.94
CA ASP A 621 11.43 2.53 53.56
C ASP A 621 11.52 3.53 54.73
N PRO A 622 12.28 3.23 55.81
CA PRO A 622 12.32 4.08 56.99
C PRO A 622 12.73 5.54 56.74
N SER A 623 13.54 5.82 55.71
CA SER A 623 13.88 7.20 55.33
C SER A 623 12.68 7.93 54.72
N GLU A 624 11.96 7.28 53.80
CA GLU A 624 10.78 7.86 53.14
C GLU A 624 9.62 8.06 54.11
N VAL A 625 9.44 7.11 55.04
CA VAL A 625 8.48 7.21 56.14
C VAL A 625 8.70 8.52 56.89
N ARG A 626 9.96 8.85 57.24
CA ARG A 626 10.29 10.08 57.94
C ARG A 626 10.06 11.32 57.09
N ASP A 627 10.54 11.34 55.85
CA ASP A 627 10.43 12.52 55.00
C ASP A 627 8.95 12.87 54.71
N LEU A 628 8.16 11.87 54.32
CA LEU A 628 6.74 12.06 54.01
C LEU A 628 5.90 12.35 55.26
N SER A 629 6.19 11.71 56.40
CA SER A 629 5.50 12.03 57.65
C SER A 629 5.86 13.43 58.15
N GLY A 630 7.09 13.88 57.94
CA GLY A 630 7.54 15.25 58.23
C GLY A 630 6.79 16.29 57.39
N ASP A 631 6.68 16.09 56.08
CA ASP A 631 5.88 16.96 55.19
C ASP A 631 4.39 16.92 55.55
N ALA A 632 3.85 15.74 55.88
CA ALA A 632 2.48 15.61 56.36
C ALA A 632 2.25 16.43 57.64
N LEU A 633 3.14 16.29 58.64
CA LEU A 633 3.09 17.08 59.87
C LEU A 633 3.24 18.59 59.59
N TRP A 634 4.11 18.98 58.67
CA TRP A 634 4.29 20.38 58.27
C TRP A 634 2.99 21.04 57.81
N ARG A 635 2.15 20.29 57.07
CA ARG A 635 0.85 20.73 56.56
C ARG A 635 -0.26 20.64 57.62
N CYS A 636 -0.24 19.59 58.45
CA CYS A 636 -1.29 19.27 59.42
C CYS A 636 -1.24 20.10 60.71
N LEU A 637 -0.04 20.36 61.23
CA LEU A 637 0.13 21.09 62.49
C LEU A 637 -0.50 22.49 62.50
N PRO A 638 -0.45 23.29 61.42
CA PRO A 638 -1.08 24.62 61.44
C PRO A 638 -2.57 24.65 61.05
N THR A 639 -3.18 23.55 60.59
CA THR A 639 -4.52 23.57 59.98
C THR A 639 -5.44 22.44 60.45
N HIS A 640 -6.76 22.66 60.38
CA HIS A 640 -7.76 21.61 60.59
C HIS A 640 -7.93 20.73 59.33
N PHE A 641 -8.24 19.46 59.51
CA PHE A 641 -8.47 18.47 58.45
C PHE A 641 -9.54 17.44 58.87
N GLY A 642 -10.20 16.81 57.90
CA GLY A 642 -11.48 16.11 58.08
C GLY A 642 -11.43 14.73 58.74
N ARG A 643 -10.37 14.38 59.50
CA ARG A 643 -10.19 13.05 60.13
C ARG A 643 -10.10 13.17 61.66
N ASP A 644 -9.92 12.04 62.35
CA ASP A 644 -9.44 12.06 63.74
C ASP A 644 -8.03 12.68 63.77
N GLU A 645 -8.02 14.00 63.95
CA GLU A 645 -6.83 14.83 63.81
C GLU A 645 -5.75 14.44 64.82
N THR A 646 -6.16 14.23 66.08
CA THR A 646 -5.29 13.88 67.19
C THR A 646 -4.63 12.53 66.96
N GLN A 647 -5.42 11.51 66.61
CA GLN A 647 -4.88 10.18 66.36
C GLN A 647 -3.98 10.16 65.12
N THR A 648 -4.34 10.91 64.07
CA THR A 648 -3.54 11.01 62.83
C THR A 648 -2.18 11.63 63.12
N ILE A 649 -2.13 12.75 63.86
CA ILE A 649 -0.87 13.39 64.24
C ILE A 649 -0.04 12.47 65.13
N SER A 650 -0.65 11.82 66.13
CA SER A 650 0.08 10.85 66.99
C SER A 650 0.70 9.71 66.18
N ARG A 651 0.01 9.17 65.17
CA ARG A 651 0.56 8.15 64.26
C ARG A 651 1.73 8.69 63.41
N LEU A 652 1.61 9.91 62.88
CA LEU A 652 2.69 10.53 62.10
C LEU A 652 3.91 10.83 62.98
N LEU A 653 3.72 11.30 64.22
CA LEU A 653 4.80 11.44 65.21
C LEU A 653 5.44 10.08 65.50
N GLY A 654 4.64 9.02 65.62
CA GLY A 654 5.11 7.64 65.73
C GLY A 654 5.99 7.20 64.57
N ALA A 655 5.58 7.52 63.34
CA ALA A 655 6.31 7.22 62.11
C ALA A 655 7.63 8.00 62.01
N MET A 656 7.68 9.24 62.53
CA MET A 656 8.94 9.99 62.65
C MET A 656 9.93 9.33 63.61
N GLY A 657 9.44 8.69 64.67
CA GLY A 657 10.26 7.92 65.62
C GLY A 657 11.41 8.73 66.22
N ASP A 658 12.62 8.19 66.13
CA ASP A 658 13.88 8.84 66.51
C ASP A 658 14.41 9.81 65.43
N GLY A 659 13.68 10.06 64.36
CA GLY A 659 13.97 11.14 63.41
C GLY A 659 13.31 12.46 63.79
N LEU A 660 12.39 12.47 64.76
CA LEU A 660 11.60 13.65 65.10
C LEU A 660 12.47 14.79 65.64
N ASP A 661 12.42 15.96 64.98
CA ASP A 661 12.76 17.25 65.56
C ASP A 661 11.55 17.77 66.34
N ALA A 662 11.54 17.50 67.65
CA ALA A 662 10.42 17.88 68.50
C ALA A 662 10.28 19.39 68.64
N GLY A 663 11.39 20.13 68.69
CA GLY A 663 11.37 21.59 68.80
C GLY A 663 10.70 22.24 67.57
N TRP A 664 11.01 21.75 66.36
CA TRP A 664 10.34 22.17 65.14
C TRP A 664 8.83 21.89 65.19
N ALA A 665 8.42 20.66 65.52
CA ALA A 665 7.01 20.27 65.54
C ALA A 665 6.20 21.10 66.54
N ILE A 666 6.77 21.34 67.72
CA ILE A 666 6.20 22.18 68.78
C ILE A 666 6.02 23.63 68.28
N ARG A 667 7.07 24.24 67.74
CA ARG A 667 7.02 25.61 67.22
C ARG A 667 5.96 25.75 66.12
N ARG A 668 6.00 24.86 65.12
CA ARG A 668 5.08 24.87 63.98
C ARG A 668 3.61 24.66 64.39
N GLY A 669 3.38 23.86 65.44
CA GLY A 669 2.04 23.51 65.90
C GLY A 669 1.45 24.42 66.97
N LEU A 670 2.26 25.21 67.68
CA LEU A 670 1.81 25.94 68.88
C LEU A 670 2.11 27.45 68.87
N GLU A 671 2.93 27.95 67.95
CA GLU A 671 3.22 29.38 67.83
C GLU A 671 1.96 30.24 67.61
N ASN A 672 2.06 31.54 67.89
CA ASN A 672 0.95 32.51 67.85
C ASN A 672 0.14 32.54 66.54
N GLY A 673 0.75 32.17 65.40
CA GLY A 673 0.05 32.10 64.11
C GLY A 673 -0.92 30.91 63.96
N VAL A 674 -0.92 29.98 64.90
CA VAL A 674 -1.75 28.77 64.88
C VAL A 674 -3.05 28.99 65.67
N PRO A 675 -4.23 28.69 65.11
CA PRO A 675 -5.51 28.84 65.81
C PRO A 675 -5.56 28.10 67.14
N ALA A 676 -6.20 28.68 68.16
CA ALA A 676 -6.28 28.14 69.52
C ALA A 676 -6.81 26.70 69.58
N THR A 677 -7.84 26.38 68.78
CA THR A 677 -8.42 25.04 68.69
C THR A 677 -7.43 24.03 68.09
N VAL A 678 -6.66 24.45 67.08
CA VAL A 678 -5.60 23.63 66.47
C VAL A 678 -4.45 23.40 67.44
N ALA A 679 -4.00 24.47 68.12
CA ALA A 679 -2.94 24.39 69.13
C ALA A 679 -3.33 23.46 70.29
N SER A 680 -4.60 23.53 70.73
CA SER A 680 -5.14 22.63 71.76
C SER A 680 -5.07 21.16 71.33
N ARG A 681 -5.57 20.86 70.12
CA ARG A 681 -5.48 19.54 69.49
C ARG A 681 -4.04 19.04 69.36
N ASN A 682 -3.12 19.93 68.96
CA ASN A 682 -1.70 19.57 68.81
C ASN A 682 -1.05 19.22 70.15
N LEU A 683 -1.32 19.97 71.21
CA LEU A 683 -0.83 19.65 72.56
C LEU A 683 -1.29 18.27 73.02
N VAL A 684 -2.57 17.96 72.83
CA VAL A 684 -3.11 16.63 73.14
C VAL A 684 -2.43 15.56 72.29
N ALA A 685 -2.22 15.78 70.99
CA ALA A 685 -1.55 14.82 70.12
C ALA A 685 -0.07 14.60 70.48
N LEU A 686 0.66 15.66 70.86
CA LEU A 686 2.04 15.59 71.35
C LEU A 686 2.10 14.78 72.66
N ASN A 687 1.11 14.95 73.54
CA ASN A 687 1.02 14.16 74.76
C ASN A 687 0.65 12.68 74.47
N LEU A 688 -0.18 12.41 73.47
CA LEU A 688 -0.52 11.04 73.08
C LEU A 688 0.51 10.40 72.13
N ALA A 689 1.67 11.02 71.92
CA ALA A 689 2.70 10.48 71.04
C ALA A 689 3.24 9.12 71.57
N PRO A 690 3.64 8.19 70.69
CA PRO A 690 4.28 6.94 71.11
C PRO A 690 5.58 7.16 71.90
N ALA A 691 6.03 6.17 72.67
CA ALA A 691 7.10 6.32 73.67
C ALA A 691 8.39 7.00 73.15
N VAL A 692 8.87 6.61 71.96
CA VAL A 692 10.11 7.17 71.37
C VAL A 692 9.97 8.66 71.01
N PRO A 693 9.02 9.08 70.15
CA PRO A 693 8.83 10.50 69.86
C PRO A 693 8.37 11.30 71.09
N ARG A 694 7.56 10.72 72.00
CA ARG A 694 7.19 11.36 73.26
C ARG A 694 8.41 11.72 74.09
N GLY A 695 9.38 10.82 74.25
CA GLY A 695 10.61 11.11 74.98
C GLY A 695 11.38 12.32 74.42
N ARG A 696 11.35 12.52 73.09
CA ARG A 696 11.94 13.70 72.46
C ARG A 696 11.15 14.98 72.70
N ILE A 697 9.82 14.90 72.65
CA ILE A 697 8.93 16.01 72.99
C ILE A 697 9.14 16.45 74.44
N VAL A 698 9.25 15.48 75.36
CA VAL A 698 9.56 15.71 76.78
C VAL A 698 10.94 16.36 76.95
N ALA A 699 11.95 15.94 76.18
CA ALA A 699 13.26 16.60 76.19
C ALA A 699 13.24 18.04 75.63
N ALA A 700 12.25 18.37 74.81
CA ALA A 700 12.08 19.67 74.16
C ALA A 700 11.01 20.56 74.83
N VAL A 701 10.65 20.31 76.10
CA VAL A 701 9.62 21.13 76.79
C VAL A 701 9.98 22.61 76.93
N ASP A 702 11.26 22.98 76.83
CA ASP A 702 11.64 24.40 76.77
C ASP A 702 11.14 25.06 75.47
N ASP A 703 11.19 24.36 74.33
CA ASP A 703 10.56 24.85 73.09
C ASP A 703 9.04 24.98 73.25
N LEU A 704 8.41 24.06 73.99
CA LEU A 704 6.98 24.13 74.29
C LEU A 704 6.66 25.37 75.12
N ALA A 705 7.47 25.64 76.13
CA ALA A 705 7.37 26.85 76.93
C ALA A 705 7.57 28.13 76.10
N HIS A 706 8.54 28.13 75.19
CA HIS A 706 8.76 29.25 74.27
C HIS A 706 7.56 29.48 73.35
N ALA A 707 7.02 28.42 72.76
CA ALA A 707 5.89 28.52 71.84
C ALA A 707 4.64 29.05 72.58
N LEU A 708 4.31 28.49 73.74
CA LEU A 708 3.19 28.95 74.57
C LEU A 708 3.38 30.39 75.09
N TYR A 709 4.59 30.73 75.55
CA TYR A 709 4.90 32.09 75.98
C TYR A 709 4.77 33.09 74.83
N GLY A 710 5.20 32.70 73.63
CA GLY A 710 5.11 33.50 72.40
C GLY A 710 3.68 33.79 71.93
N ARG A 711 2.67 33.07 72.44
CA ARG A 711 1.24 33.37 72.21
C ARG A 711 0.75 34.57 73.02
N TYR A 712 1.51 35.04 74.01
CA TYR A 712 1.19 36.13 74.96
C TYR A 712 -0.02 35.90 75.88
N VAL A 713 -0.96 35.03 75.50
CA VAL A 713 -2.11 34.59 76.28
C VAL A 713 -2.22 33.08 76.24
N ILE A 714 -2.82 32.49 77.29
CA ILE A 714 -3.17 31.07 77.29
C ILE A 714 -4.61 30.94 76.79
N ASP A 715 -4.75 30.61 75.51
CA ASP A 715 -6.01 30.51 74.78
C ASP A 715 -6.41 29.05 74.45
N VAL A 716 -5.64 28.07 74.95
CA VAL A 716 -5.89 26.64 74.76
C VAL A 716 -6.86 26.07 75.80
N ASP A 717 -7.53 24.96 75.45
CA ASP A 717 -8.52 24.31 76.32
C ASP A 717 -7.91 23.51 77.50
N ASN A 718 -8.78 23.02 78.40
CA ASN A 718 -8.36 22.26 79.59
C ASN A 718 -7.55 21.01 79.23
N PHE A 719 -7.97 20.25 78.20
CA PHE A 719 -7.30 19.01 77.81
C PHE A 719 -5.88 19.29 77.30
N ALA A 720 -5.69 20.40 76.60
CA ALA A 720 -4.39 20.87 76.15
C ALA A 720 -3.49 21.33 77.30
N ILE A 721 -4.07 21.98 78.33
CA ILE A 721 -3.33 22.32 79.55
C ILE A 721 -2.91 21.07 80.30
N ASP A 722 -3.79 20.09 80.48
CA ASP A 722 -3.45 18.82 81.13
C ASP A 722 -2.37 18.08 80.34
N ALA A 723 -2.45 18.09 79.02
CA ALA A 723 -1.43 17.54 78.14
C ALA A 723 -0.07 18.23 78.32
N ALA A 724 -0.04 19.57 78.38
CA ALA A 724 1.17 20.34 78.64
C ALA A 724 1.73 20.07 80.05
N ALA A 725 0.86 19.97 81.06
CA ALA A 725 1.23 19.66 82.44
C ALA A 725 1.85 18.27 82.53
N ASN A 726 1.28 17.27 81.86
CA ASN A 726 1.82 15.92 81.81
C ASN A 726 3.20 15.86 81.11
N LEU A 727 3.35 16.55 79.97
CA LEU A 727 4.64 16.63 79.28
C LEU A 727 5.73 17.29 80.14
N LEU A 728 5.39 18.39 80.84
CA LEU A 728 6.32 19.06 81.74
C LEU A 728 6.61 18.22 83.01
N ALA A 729 5.63 17.45 83.49
CA ALA A 729 5.81 16.58 84.64
C ALA A 729 6.80 15.46 84.32
N ASP A 730 6.62 14.79 83.18
CA ASP A 730 7.58 13.79 82.69
C ASP A 730 8.97 14.43 82.49
N ALA A 731 9.04 15.67 82.00
CA ALA A 731 10.31 16.36 81.82
C ALA A 731 11.03 16.68 83.14
N ASN A 732 10.31 16.88 84.24
CA ASN A 732 10.93 17.06 85.54
C ASN A 732 11.70 15.80 85.98
N ASP A 733 11.24 14.61 85.58
CA ASP A 733 11.87 13.35 85.96
C ASP A 733 13.00 12.96 84.99
N TYR A 734 12.86 13.27 83.70
CA TYR A 734 13.76 12.77 82.65
C TYR A 734 14.61 13.84 81.93
N ALA A 735 14.25 15.12 82.03
CA ALA A 735 14.89 16.24 81.32
C ALA A 735 14.96 17.52 82.19
N TRP A 736 15.43 17.39 83.43
CA TRP A 736 15.41 18.44 84.45
C TRP A 736 15.89 19.83 83.99
N PRO A 737 17.02 19.99 83.25
CA PRO A 737 17.45 21.32 82.80
C PRO A 737 16.44 22.01 81.88
N ALA A 738 15.82 21.26 80.95
CA ALA A 738 14.79 21.77 80.04
C ALA A 738 13.50 22.08 80.80
N ALA A 739 13.10 21.21 81.74
CA ALA A 739 11.91 21.43 82.56
C ALA A 739 12.03 22.66 83.47
N LEU A 740 13.21 22.91 84.05
CA LEU A 740 13.48 24.09 84.86
C LEU A 740 13.44 25.37 84.03
N ALA A 741 14.00 25.35 82.82
CA ALA A 741 13.94 26.47 81.88
C ALA A 741 12.51 26.77 81.42
N ALA A 742 11.79 25.73 81.01
CA ALA A 742 10.39 25.81 80.63
C ALA A 742 9.53 26.40 81.76
N SER A 743 9.72 25.90 82.98
CA SER A 743 9.01 26.35 84.18
C SER A 743 9.28 27.82 84.48
N GLY A 744 10.55 28.24 84.47
CA GLY A 744 10.92 29.64 84.69
C GLY A 744 10.30 30.61 83.69
N ARG A 745 10.19 30.19 82.43
CA ARG A 745 9.62 30.98 81.34
C ARG A 745 8.10 31.07 81.41
N LEU A 746 7.43 29.96 81.71
CA LEU A 746 5.97 29.90 81.72
C LEU A 746 5.36 30.56 82.95
N LEU A 747 5.96 30.41 84.13
CA LEU A 747 5.37 30.86 85.39
C LEU A 747 4.86 32.31 85.39
N PRO A 748 5.60 33.32 84.86
CA PRO A 748 5.08 34.69 84.79
C PRO A 748 3.81 34.84 83.96
N LEU A 749 3.68 34.08 82.87
CA LEU A 749 2.48 34.07 82.05
C LEU A 749 1.34 33.32 82.76
N LEU A 750 1.62 32.17 83.37
CA LEU A 750 0.62 31.37 84.07
C LEU A 750 0.03 32.14 85.27
N MET A 751 0.87 32.78 86.09
CA MET A 751 0.43 33.55 87.27
C MET A 751 -0.46 34.74 86.91
N ARG A 752 -0.30 35.31 85.71
CA ARG A 752 -1.14 36.39 85.17
C ARG A 752 -2.42 35.87 84.51
N SER A 753 -2.46 34.60 84.12
CA SER A 753 -3.56 33.98 83.38
C SER A 753 -4.64 33.42 84.32
N GLN A 754 -5.10 34.23 85.28
CA GLN A 754 -6.03 33.81 86.35
C GLN A 754 -7.43 33.44 85.84
N GLN A 755 -7.81 33.91 84.64
CA GLN A 755 -9.10 33.58 84.00
C GLN A 755 -9.00 32.35 83.08
N ALA A 756 -7.80 31.80 82.90
CA ALA A 756 -7.56 30.59 82.12
C ALA A 756 -7.35 29.37 83.04
N PRO A 757 -7.71 28.16 82.61
CA PRO A 757 -7.67 26.93 83.39
C PRO A 757 -6.25 26.36 83.52
N VAL A 758 -5.28 27.16 83.99
CA VAL A 758 -3.84 26.83 83.96
C VAL A 758 -3.31 26.17 85.24
N SER A 759 -4.17 25.90 86.22
CA SER A 759 -3.77 25.46 87.55
C SER A 759 -2.99 24.13 87.56
N ALA A 760 -3.34 23.19 86.69
CA ALA A 760 -2.63 21.91 86.56
C ALA A 760 -1.18 22.11 86.08
N LEU A 761 -0.98 23.02 85.11
CA LEU A 761 0.36 23.36 84.61
C LEU A 761 1.16 24.16 85.65
N VAL A 762 0.51 25.04 86.43
CA VAL A 762 1.13 25.72 87.58
C VAL A 762 1.62 24.70 88.62
N ALA A 763 0.84 23.66 88.91
CA ALA A 763 1.20 22.62 89.86
C ALA A 763 2.42 21.78 89.45
N VAL A 764 2.81 21.84 88.18
CA VAL A 764 4.02 21.20 87.66
C VAL A 764 5.17 22.20 87.50
N ALA A 765 4.90 23.42 87.03
CA ALA A 765 5.92 24.42 86.73
C ALA A 765 6.46 25.13 87.98
N PHE A 766 5.64 25.35 89.00
CA PHE A 766 6.05 26.10 90.20
C PHE A 766 7.08 25.37 91.06
N PRO A 767 6.95 24.06 91.36
CA PRO A 767 7.86 23.37 92.27
C PRO A 767 9.34 23.36 91.87
N PRO A 768 9.73 23.13 90.60
CA PRO A 768 11.13 23.18 90.18
C PRO A 768 11.80 24.52 90.46
N VAL A 769 11.12 25.62 90.11
CA VAL A 769 11.62 26.99 90.35
C VAL A 769 11.67 27.29 91.84
N TYR A 770 10.66 26.87 92.60
CA TYR A 770 10.62 27.04 94.05
C TYR A 770 11.78 26.33 94.77
N ARG A 771 12.14 25.11 94.34
CA ARG A 771 13.28 24.37 94.89
C ARG A 771 14.61 25.07 94.64
N GLU A 772 14.82 25.65 93.45
CA GLU A 772 16.02 26.47 93.17
C GLU A 772 16.05 27.75 94.02
N CYS A 773 14.89 28.38 94.26
CA CYS A 773 14.78 29.54 95.15
C CYS A 773 15.15 29.23 96.60
N ALA A 774 15.02 27.98 97.02
CA ALA A 774 15.35 27.51 98.36
C ALA A 774 16.84 27.20 98.56
N LYS A 775 17.64 27.11 97.48
CA LYS A 775 19.08 26.87 97.56
C LYS A 775 19.83 28.12 98.00
N ALA A 776 20.92 27.93 98.75
CA ALA A 776 21.74 29.01 99.31
C ALA A 776 22.66 29.69 98.27
N ASN A 777 22.98 29.00 97.17
CA ASN A 777 23.80 29.52 96.08
C ASN A 777 22.90 30.26 95.06
N GLY A 778 23.40 31.33 94.43
CA GLY A 778 22.63 32.22 93.55
C GLY A 778 21.72 31.53 92.51
N ILE A 779 20.66 32.22 92.10
CA ILE A 779 19.69 31.73 91.11
C ILE A 779 20.38 31.58 89.75
N PRO A 780 20.16 30.49 88.99
CA PRO A 780 20.64 30.37 87.61
C PRO A 780 20.22 31.57 86.73
N ASP A 781 21.10 32.04 85.84
CA ASP A 781 20.86 33.25 85.02
C ASP A 781 19.52 33.25 84.25
N LEU A 782 19.10 32.06 83.83
CA LEU A 782 17.81 31.71 83.23
C LEU A 782 16.58 32.18 84.03
N LEU A 783 16.67 32.24 85.36
CA LEU A 783 15.54 32.52 86.26
C LEU A 783 15.59 33.96 86.83
N ILE A 784 16.56 34.78 86.43
CA ILE A 784 16.72 36.18 86.89
C ILE A 784 15.54 37.06 86.44
N PHE A 785 14.87 36.70 85.34
CA PHE A 785 13.77 37.47 84.76
C PHE A 785 12.38 37.13 85.33
N VAL A 786 12.29 36.24 86.32
CA VAL A 786 11.04 35.91 87.00
C VAL A 786 10.64 37.11 87.89
N PRO A 787 9.61 37.92 87.53
CA PRO A 787 9.46 39.32 87.98
C PRO A 787 9.16 39.54 89.48
N PHE A 788 8.94 38.46 90.22
CA PHE A 788 8.31 38.48 91.55
C PHE A 788 9.21 37.96 92.67
N MET A 789 10.49 37.75 92.39
CA MET A 789 11.46 37.33 93.39
C MET A 789 12.01 38.53 94.19
N GLY A 790 11.46 38.76 95.39
CA GLY A 790 12.01 39.68 96.39
C GLY A 790 13.25 39.13 97.13
N TRP A 791 13.80 39.88 98.09
CA TRP A 791 15.00 39.49 98.87
C TRP A 791 14.83 38.17 99.64
N ASP A 792 13.63 37.92 100.19
CA ASP A 792 13.20 36.61 100.69
C ASP A 792 12.44 35.86 99.58
N ARG A 793 13.21 35.12 98.78
CA ARG A 793 12.78 34.48 97.53
C ARG A 793 11.63 33.50 97.73
N CYS A 794 11.75 32.59 98.70
CA CYS A 794 10.73 31.58 98.98
C CYS A 794 9.45 32.18 99.57
N ARG A 795 9.55 33.21 100.42
CA ARG A 795 8.36 33.89 100.96
C ARG A 795 7.59 34.66 99.90
N SER A 796 8.30 35.32 98.99
CA SER A 796 7.70 36.08 97.89
C SER A 796 6.98 35.14 96.92
N ALA A 797 7.64 34.04 96.51
CA ALA A 797 7.04 33.03 95.65
C ALA A 797 5.77 32.39 96.24
N ARG A 798 5.78 32.03 97.54
CA ARG A 798 4.57 31.51 98.21
C ARG A 798 3.44 32.55 98.27
N HIS A 799 3.76 33.82 98.45
CA HIS A 799 2.75 34.88 98.50
C HIS A 799 2.01 34.95 97.18
N GLU A 800 2.74 35.06 96.09
CA GLU A 800 2.15 35.22 94.76
C GLU A 800 1.39 33.98 94.30
N LEU A 801 1.93 32.78 94.54
CA LEU A 801 1.22 31.52 94.27
C LEU A 801 -0.16 31.53 94.96
N VAL A 802 -0.19 31.82 96.26
CA VAL A 802 -1.44 31.84 97.03
C VAL A 802 -2.37 32.96 96.57
N SER A 803 -1.84 34.15 96.23
CA SER A 803 -2.65 35.25 95.70
C SER A 803 -3.32 34.85 94.39
N ALA A 804 -2.55 34.30 93.44
CA ALA A 804 -3.05 33.91 92.13
C ALA A 804 -4.15 32.83 92.21
N PHE A 805 -3.98 31.82 93.07
CA PHE A 805 -5.00 30.79 93.30
C PHE A 805 -6.27 31.34 93.98
N LEU A 806 -6.15 32.31 94.89
CA LEU A 806 -7.31 32.94 95.55
C LEU A 806 -8.05 33.91 94.63
N GLU A 807 -7.34 34.57 93.72
CA GLU A 807 -7.88 35.54 92.76
C GLU A 807 -8.54 34.85 91.54
N SER A 808 -8.10 33.64 91.19
CA SER A 808 -8.68 32.87 90.08
C SER A 808 -10.03 32.23 90.45
N PRO A 809 -11.08 32.44 89.63
CA PRO A 809 -12.35 31.72 89.79
C PRO A 809 -12.34 30.33 89.14
N VAL A 810 -11.39 30.03 88.25
CA VAL A 810 -11.37 28.82 87.41
C VAL A 810 -10.29 27.81 87.79
N TRP A 811 -9.30 28.20 88.60
CA TRP A 811 -8.24 27.29 89.06
C TRP A 811 -8.78 26.27 90.07
N ALA A 812 -8.42 25.01 89.87
CA ALA A 812 -8.82 23.93 90.76
C ALA A 812 -8.14 24.10 92.13
N PRO A 813 -8.90 24.17 93.24
CA PRO A 813 -8.32 24.27 94.57
C PRO A 813 -7.37 23.12 94.91
N GLY A 814 -7.64 21.91 94.42
CA GLY A 814 -6.77 20.75 94.60
C GLY A 814 -5.40 20.87 93.91
N ASP A 815 -5.29 21.64 92.83
CA ASP A 815 -3.98 21.90 92.21
C ASP A 815 -3.06 22.72 93.12
N LEU A 816 -3.61 23.58 94.00
CA LEU A 816 -2.79 24.27 95.02
C LEU A 816 -2.24 23.26 96.03
N ALA A 817 -3.07 22.29 96.43
CA ALA A 817 -2.64 21.19 97.31
C ALA A 817 -1.53 20.37 96.64
N LEU A 818 -1.72 19.96 95.38
CA LEU A 818 -0.71 19.27 94.58
C LEU A 818 0.59 20.06 94.48
N THR A 819 0.50 21.37 94.17
CA THR A 819 1.65 22.27 94.10
C THR A 819 2.42 22.27 95.41
N SER A 820 1.70 22.41 96.53
CA SER A 820 2.29 22.51 97.87
C SER A 820 3.03 21.24 98.30
N CYS A 821 2.48 20.07 97.95
CA CYS A 821 3.10 18.76 98.17
C CYS A 821 4.38 18.63 97.33
N ARG A 822 4.31 18.96 96.04
CA ARG A 822 5.48 18.89 95.15
C ARG A 822 6.59 19.87 95.56
N CYS A 823 6.24 21.01 96.16
CA CYS A 823 7.20 21.94 96.76
C CYS A 823 7.84 21.42 98.06
N GLY A 824 7.22 20.46 98.75
CA GLY A 824 7.64 19.99 100.07
C GLY A 824 7.41 21.01 101.20
N ASP A 825 6.48 21.96 101.02
CA ASP A 825 6.25 23.07 101.96
C ASP A 825 4.74 23.33 102.21
N VAL A 826 3.98 22.24 102.34
CA VAL A 826 2.53 22.21 102.55
C VAL A 826 2.10 23.14 103.69
N GLN A 827 2.72 22.99 104.87
CA GLN A 827 2.39 23.75 106.07
C GLN A 827 2.55 25.27 105.88
N LYS A 828 3.63 25.77 105.26
CA LYS A 828 3.84 27.21 105.10
C LYS A 828 2.97 27.82 104.01
N ILE A 829 2.66 27.07 102.95
CA ILE A 829 1.76 27.51 101.88
C ILE A 829 0.33 27.64 102.43
N PHE A 830 -0.20 26.62 103.10
CA PHE A 830 -1.56 26.70 103.66
C PHE A 830 -1.69 27.67 104.85
N LYS A 831 -0.63 27.83 105.67
CA LYS A 831 -0.59 28.89 106.69
C LYS A 831 -0.63 30.30 106.09
N ARG A 832 -0.25 30.45 104.81
CA ARG A 832 -0.42 31.70 104.07
C ARG A 832 -1.85 31.85 103.58
N VAL A 833 -2.46 30.79 103.05
CA VAL A 833 -3.88 30.77 102.64
C VAL A 833 -4.79 31.18 103.80
N SER A 834 -4.59 30.62 105.01
CA SER A 834 -5.41 30.96 106.18
C SER A 834 -5.31 32.43 106.63
N LYS A 835 -4.20 33.09 106.32
CA LYS A 835 -3.96 34.52 106.61
C LYS A 835 -4.52 35.47 105.55
N SER A 836 -5.02 34.95 104.43
CA SER A 836 -5.60 35.74 103.34
C SER A 836 -7.09 35.96 103.52
N LEU A 837 -7.63 37.01 102.88
CA LEU A 837 -9.06 37.30 102.89
C LEU A 837 -9.83 36.13 102.24
N ARG A 838 -10.85 35.59 102.93
CA ARG A 838 -11.61 34.38 102.54
C ARG A 838 -10.80 33.08 102.54
N GLY A 839 -9.65 33.05 103.22
CA GLY A 839 -8.77 31.88 103.33
C GLY A 839 -9.47 30.60 103.81
N ASP A 840 -10.26 30.65 104.89
CA ASP A 840 -10.91 29.45 105.45
C ASP A 840 -12.00 28.84 104.53
N ALA A 841 -12.72 29.69 103.80
CA ALA A 841 -13.65 29.23 102.76
C ALA A 841 -12.90 28.54 101.61
N TYR A 842 -11.71 29.04 101.25
CA TYR A 842 -10.86 28.41 100.25
C TYR A 842 -10.26 27.08 100.74
N LEU A 843 -9.82 26.98 102.01
CA LEU A 843 -9.36 25.72 102.61
C LEU A 843 -10.43 24.62 102.56
N SER A 844 -11.70 24.99 102.76
CA SER A 844 -12.82 24.04 102.62
C SER A 844 -12.99 23.54 101.18
N ARG A 845 -12.80 24.42 100.18
CA ARG A 845 -12.83 24.05 98.76
C ARG A 845 -11.67 23.13 98.39
N VAL A 846 -10.49 23.34 98.99
CA VAL A 846 -9.32 22.47 98.82
C VAL A 846 -9.65 21.07 99.34
N LEU A 847 -10.19 20.93 100.56
CA LEU A 847 -10.57 19.62 101.13
C LEU A 847 -11.62 18.87 100.29
N SER A 848 -12.52 19.58 99.61
CA SER A 848 -13.50 18.96 98.70
C SER A 848 -12.95 18.55 97.33
N ASP A 849 -11.67 18.84 97.04
CA ASP A 849 -11.03 18.64 95.75
C ASP A 849 -9.65 17.94 95.91
N LEU A 850 -9.58 16.90 96.76
CA LEU A 850 -8.34 16.13 97.00
C LEU A 850 -8.37 14.71 96.41
N ASP A 851 -9.48 14.29 95.81
CA ASP A 851 -9.70 12.90 95.36
C ASP A 851 -8.70 12.47 94.27
N HIS A 852 -8.20 13.42 93.48
CA HIS A 852 -7.22 13.17 92.42
C HIS A 852 -5.76 13.12 92.93
N LEU A 853 -5.49 13.44 94.20
CA LEU A 853 -4.16 13.39 94.79
C LEU A 853 -3.80 12.00 95.31
N GLN A 854 -2.50 11.66 95.29
CA GLN A 854 -1.97 10.47 95.95
C GLN A 854 -2.19 10.53 97.46
N ALA A 855 -2.42 9.36 98.09
CA ALA A 855 -2.76 9.25 99.50
C ALA A 855 -1.79 10.01 100.43
N GLU A 856 -0.47 9.89 100.20
CA GLU A 856 0.54 10.59 101.01
C GLU A 856 0.40 12.12 100.97
N CYS A 857 0.10 12.68 99.79
CA CYS A 857 -0.11 14.12 99.65
C CYS A 857 -1.45 14.56 100.25
N ARG A 858 -2.51 13.76 100.05
CA ARG A 858 -3.83 14.01 100.65
C ARG A 858 -3.73 14.09 102.17
N ASP A 859 -3.12 13.10 102.81
CA ASP A 859 -2.96 13.03 104.26
C ASP A 859 -2.14 14.21 104.80
N ALA A 860 -1.06 14.59 104.09
CA ALA A 860 -0.22 15.72 104.45
C ALA A 860 -0.98 17.07 104.38
N VAL A 861 -1.85 17.24 103.38
CA VAL A 861 -2.68 18.44 103.20
C VAL A 861 -3.79 18.49 104.24
N GLU A 862 -4.49 17.39 104.48
CA GLU A 862 -5.54 17.29 105.49
C GLU A 862 -5.00 17.57 106.90
N THR A 863 -3.84 16.98 107.23
CA THR A 863 -3.15 17.23 108.51
C THR A 863 -2.76 18.69 108.64
N ALA A 864 -2.17 19.29 107.60
CA ALA A 864 -1.77 20.69 107.65
C ALA A 864 -2.96 21.66 107.80
N ILE A 865 -4.07 21.40 107.10
CA ILE A 865 -5.28 22.23 107.22
C ILE A 865 -5.92 22.04 108.61
N SER A 866 -5.94 20.81 109.13
CA SER A 866 -6.42 20.51 110.48
C SER A 866 -5.60 21.24 111.53
N ASP A 867 -4.27 21.17 111.46
CA ASP A 867 -3.36 21.86 112.39
C ASP A 867 -3.58 23.38 112.36
N ILE A 868 -3.78 23.97 111.18
CA ILE A 868 -4.03 25.41 111.02
C ILE A 868 -5.39 25.83 111.56
N ARG A 869 -6.41 24.97 111.49
CA ARG A 869 -7.74 25.24 112.08
C ARG A 869 -7.77 25.03 113.59
N SER A 870 -6.85 24.22 114.09
CA SER A 870 -6.68 23.92 115.52
C SER A 870 -5.86 24.98 116.26
N ALA A 871 -5.10 25.79 115.53
CA ALA A 871 -4.17 26.82 116.03
C ALA A 871 -4.72 28.24 115.81
#